data_AF-A0A7X7RWQ8-F1
#
_entry.id   AF-A0A7X7RWQ8-F1
#
_cell.length_a   1.000
_cell.length_b   1.000
_cell.length_c   1.000
_cell.angle_alpha   90.00
_cell.angle_beta   90.00
_cell.angle_gamma   90.00
#
_symmetry.space_group_name_H-M   'P 1'
#
loop_
_entity.id
_entity.type
_entity.pdbx_description
1 polymer ?
#
loop_
_entity_poly.entity_id
_entity_poly.type
_entity_poly.pdbx_seq_one_letter_code
_entity_poly.pdbx_strand_id
1 'polypeptide(L)'
;ISDFFDTSYGELLDDSKDCAVWWASSGWKIPLVREAPKTTGAWMAVSGARGESEAAQLVLKARRQLEDVAVKATDLSGRGGVIPASCIDLLRVHYSEVTVKTDATSILGMWPDALPPLKAGLKVKEGNNQPIWVRVNIPEDARAGIYSGKLKITASGGFEKEVTLKVKVFNFDLPKKMTCETAFGFGVETCFMYQKPKTEAERRQIWESYMELYSRHHISPYNPAQLDPFKFTLEGRENVWNGNGTIVKESKDEGGYSLFLNDDTTTGRRSASIPTKIPAKGKLRLKITYKTNPGHTFVASFNHYNDAGSWISGNNRDLRVKGDGTWQTFEATFDTYPKNAVSHTLTIHATIWEEKGELTGQVWIDDISLVDVDTGKVYIDDPITPVDISKLKIKFDWTAWDAAMTKAFDEYHFNCVRFPITGLGGGTFHSRTEPSFMGFAEDTPEYEKLFADYLGQIEAHLKEKGWLDKAYVYWFDEPDAKDYEFVMNGFRKLKKYAPGLRRMLTEQIEPELIGGPNLWCPVTPNLRKEQVKERNAEGEQFWWYVCTGPKAPYATLFIDHPGTEMRVWLWQTWDFGVDGILVWASNYWTSGCAYPDKPQNPYEDPMGWVSGYDTPKGVKRPWGNGDGRFVYPPEAAADGQQEETVLDDPVSSIRFEMLRDGIEDYEYFVMLKSLLAKKKWMFPWTRSKYKKLLEVPVDVSKSMTEFTINPATYERHREKLAAAIEALQ
;
A
#
# COMPACT_ATOMS: atom_id res chain seq x y z
N ILE A 1 -4.33 4.49 37.42
CA ILE A 1 -4.72 3.26 36.69
C ILE A 1 -4.98 3.72 35.27
N SER A 2 -4.39 3.08 34.26
CA SER A 2 -4.60 3.45 32.84
C SER A 2 -6.07 3.25 32.45
N ASP A 3 -6.59 4.09 31.55
CA ASP A 3 -7.96 3.98 30.99
C ASP A 3 -8.20 2.62 30.31
N PHE A 4 -7.13 1.91 29.91
CA PHE A 4 -7.22 0.55 29.41
C PHE A 4 -7.93 -0.39 30.40
N PHE A 5 -7.71 -0.23 31.71
CA PHE A 5 -8.33 -1.05 32.75
C PHE A 5 -9.66 -0.49 33.28
N ASP A 6 -10.26 0.49 32.60
CA ASP A 6 -11.51 1.09 33.04
C ASP A 6 -12.65 0.07 33.08
N THR A 7 -13.36 0.00 34.20
CA THR A 7 -14.51 -0.89 34.45
C THR A 7 -15.86 -0.20 34.29
N SER A 8 -15.88 1.08 33.91
CA SER A 8 -17.09 1.90 33.78
C SER A 8 -17.97 1.53 32.58
N TYR A 9 -17.43 0.85 31.58
CA TYR A 9 -18.13 0.47 30.35
C TYR A 9 -18.50 -1.02 30.29
N GLY A 10 -19.46 -1.30 29.41
CA GLY A 10 -19.99 -2.63 29.16
C GLY A 10 -21.13 -3.00 30.12
N GLU A 11 -21.87 -4.03 29.76
CA GLU A 11 -23.02 -4.50 30.53
C GLU A 11 -22.95 -6.00 30.79
N LEU A 12 -23.13 -6.38 32.04
CA LEU A 12 -23.21 -7.75 32.51
C LEU A 12 -24.55 -8.37 32.08
N LEU A 13 -24.47 -9.47 31.33
CA LEU A 13 -25.63 -10.20 30.82
C LEU A 13 -25.93 -11.42 31.68
N ASP A 14 -24.90 -12.00 32.30
CA ASP A 14 -25.00 -13.12 33.22
C ASP A 14 -23.76 -13.20 34.13
N ASP A 15 -23.92 -13.65 35.37
CA ASP A 15 -22.81 -13.94 36.29
C ASP A 15 -23.08 -15.27 36.98
N SER A 16 -22.49 -16.31 36.43
CA SER A 16 -22.56 -17.67 36.97
C SER A 16 -21.29 -17.99 37.76
N LYS A 17 -21.33 -19.09 38.52
CA LYS A 17 -20.14 -19.62 39.21
C LYS A 17 -18.99 -19.99 38.27
N ASP A 18 -19.28 -20.24 36.99
CA ASP A 18 -18.31 -20.73 36.00
C ASP A 18 -17.74 -19.58 35.16
N CYS A 19 -18.58 -18.60 34.82
CA CYS A 19 -18.24 -17.50 33.93
C CYS A 19 -19.19 -16.32 34.12
N ALA A 20 -18.63 -15.10 34.12
CA ALA A 20 -19.40 -13.89 33.88
C ALA A 20 -19.42 -13.60 32.37
N VAL A 21 -20.62 -13.47 31.82
CA VAL A 21 -20.86 -13.15 30.41
C VAL A 21 -21.34 -11.72 30.33
N TRP A 22 -20.62 -10.89 29.59
CA TRP A 22 -20.92 -9.47 29.45
C TRP A 22 -20.66 -9.01 28.01
N TRP A 23 -21.09 -7.80 27.68
CA TRP A 23 -20.83 -7.24 26.35
C TRP A 23 -20.36 -5.79 26.41
N ALA A 24 -19.71 -5.37 25.33
CA ALA A 24 -19.36 -3.98 25.08
C ALA A 24 -19.42 -3.64 23.59
N SER A 25 -19.51 -2.35 23.29
CA SER A 25 -19.32 -1.83 21.92
C SER A 25 -17.94 -2.22 21.36
N SER A 26 -17.88 -2.38 20.03
CA SER A 26 -16.66 -2.71 19.26
C SER A 26 -15.50 -1.74 19.50
N GLY A 27 -15.78 -0.47 19.82
CA GLY A 27 -14.74 0.55 20.01
C GLY A 27 -13.83 0.35 21.23
N TRP A 28 -14.24 -0.49 22.19
CA TRP A 28 -13.45 -0.75 23.39
C TRP A 28 -12.39 -1.83 23.18
N LYS A 29 -11.15 -1.59 23.59
CA LYS A 29 -10.15 -2.66 23.76
C LYS A 29 -10.26 -3.24 25.16
N ILE A 30 -10.57 -4.54 25.25
CA ILE A 30 -10.85 -5.22 26.51
C ILE A 30 -9.56 -5.89 27.02
N PRO A 31 -9.01 -5.49 28.18
CA PRO A 31 -7.83 -6.13 28.76
C PRO A 31 -8.07 -7.60 29.06
N LEU A 32 -7.02 -8.41 28.86
CA LEU A 32 -7.02 -9.83 29.19
C LEU A 32 -7.40 -10.06 30.66
N VAL A 33 -6.91 -9.21 31.55
CA VAL A 33 -7.23 -9.24 32.99
C VAL A 33 -7.90 -7.92 33.38
N ARG A 34 -9.23 -7.96 33.41
CA ARG A 34 -10.12 -6.86 33.86
C ARG A 34 -11.36 -7.48 34.49
N GLU A 35 -11.88 -6.88 35.55
CA GLU A 35 -13.14 -7.31 36.17
C GLU A 35 -14.34 -7.09 35.24
N ALA A 36 -15.39 -7.89 35.44
CA ALA A 36 -16.66 -7.71 34.74
C ALA A 36 -17.31 -6.37 35.13
N PRO A 37 -18.07 -5.72 34.22
CA PRO A 37 -18.78 -4.49 34.56
C PRO A 37 -19.86 -4.73 35.62
N LYS A 38 -20.21 -3.66 36.34
CA LYS A 38 -21.28 -3.69 37.35
C LYS A 38 -22.66 -3.38 36.78
N THR A 39 -22.71 -2.60 35.70
CA THR A 39 -23.96 -2.29 34.99
C THR A 39 -24.51 -3.57 34.37
N THR A 40 -25.81 -3.82 34.50
CA THR A 40 -26.46 -5.01 33.93
C THR A 40 -27.22 -4.65 32.66
N GLY A 41 -27.23 -5.58 31.71
CA GLY A 41 -27.90 -5.46 30.42
C GLY A 41 -28.72 -6.70 30.13
N ALA A 42 -29.61 -6.63 29.13
CA ALA A 42 -30.48 -7.74 28.76
C ALA A 42 -30.16 -8.36 27.40
N TRP A 43 -29.43 -7.65 26.54
CA TRP A 43 -29.04 -8.10 25.20
C TRP A 43 -27.85 -7.31 24.70
N MET A 44 -27.16 -7.89 23.71
CA MET A 44 -26.22 -7.18 22.85
C MET A 44 -26.99 -6.49 21.73
N ALA A 45 -26.49 -5.35 21.26
CA ALA A 45 -27.11 -4.62 20.16
C ALA A 45 -26.09 -4.03 19.19
N VAL A 46 -26.46 -4.02 17.91
CA VAL A 46 -25.80 -3.24 16.84
C VAL A 46 -26.85 -2.59 15.94
N SER A 47 -26.48 -1.53 15.24
CA SER A 47 -27.37 -0.78 14.34
C SER A 47 -26.63 -0.30 13.10
N GLY A 48 -27.18 -0.54 11.92
CA GLY A 48 -26.56 -0.13 10.65
C GLY A 48 -27.54 -0.10 9.48
N ALA A 49 -27.10 0.47 8.36
CA ALA A 49 -27.82 0.50 7.09
C ALA A 49 -27.68 -0.82 6.32
N ARG A 50 -28.40 -0.95 5.21
CA ARG A 50 -28.23 -2.09 4.31
C ARG A 50 -26.88 -1.99 3.60
N GLY A 51 -26.14 -3.10 3.54
CA GLY A 51 -24.77 -3.16 3.00
C GLY A 51 -23.66 -2.85 4.00
N GLU A 52 -24.00 -2.51 5.25
CA GLU A 52 -23.01 -2.22 6.31
C GLU A 52 -22.56 -3.45 7.10
N SER A 53 -21.43 -3.31 7.78
CA SER A 53 -20.95 -4.28 8.75
C SER A 53 -20.74 -3.64 10.12
N GLU A 54 -21.54 -4.08 11.10
CA GLU A 54 -21.53 -3.51 12.45
C GLU A 54 -21.19 -4.57 13.48
N ALA A 55 -20.45 -4.20 14.53
CA ALA A 55 -19.90 -5.16 15.48
C ALA A 55 -20.10 -4.79 16.95
N ALA A 56 -20.12 -5.82 17.79
CA ALA A 56 -20.05 -5.72 19.24
C ALA A 56 -19.19 -6.86 19.79
N GLN A 57 -18.77 -6.76 21.04
CA GLN A 57 -17.96 -7.80 21.70
C GLN A 57 -18.78 -8.56 22.74
N LEU A 58 -18.91 -9.87 22.56
CA LEU A 58 -19.36 -10.80 23.59
C LEU A 58 -18.14 -11.22 24.41
N VAL A 59 -18.18 -11.12 25.73
CA VAL A 59 -17.00 -11.35 26.57
C VAL A 59 -17.27 -12.43 27.59
N LEU A 60 -16.38 -13.43 27.59
CA LEU A 60 -16.36 -14.50 28.58
C LEU A 60 -15.27 -14.21 29.61
N LYS A 61 -15.66 -13.80 30.81
CA LYS A 61 -14.76 -13.69 31.97
C LYS A 61 -14.82 -14.99 32.76
N ALA A 62 -13.82 -15.84 32.59
CA ALA A 62 -13.79 -17.15 33.23
C ALA A 62 -13.58 -17.04 34.75
N ARG A 63 -14.46 -17.70 35.54
CA ARG A 63 -14.33 -17.88 37.01
C ARG A 63 -13.67 -19.21 37.37
N ARG A 64 -13.61 -20.12 36.39
CA ARG A 64 -12.78 -21.33 36.35
C ARG A 64 -12.29 -21.53 34.94
N GLN A 65 -11.30 -22.40 34.72
CA GLN A 65 -10.89 -22.77 33.37
C GLN A 65 -12.06 -23.37 32.59
N LEU A 66 -12.28 -22.83 31.38
CA LEU A 66 -13.23 -23.33 30.40
C LEU A 66 -12.45 -23.97 29.24
N GLU A 67 -12.81 -25.19 28.89
CA GLU A 67 -12.23 -25.95 27.78
C GLU A 67 -13.30 -26.16 26.71
N ASP A 68 -12.86 -26.37 25.47
CA ASP A 68 -13.72 -26.60 24.31
C ASP A 68 -14.84 -25.57 24.14
N VAL A 69 -14.56 -24.30 24.44
CA VAL A 69 -15.54 -23.24 24.29
C VAL A 69 -15.91 -23.11 22.81
N ALA A 70 -17.21 -23.14 22.54
CA ALA A 70 -17.79 -22.92 21.23
C ALA A 70 -18.89 -21.87 21.33
N VAL A 71 -18.95 -20.97 20.33
CA VAL A 71 -20.01 -19.98 20.20
C VAL A 71 -20.66 -20.16 18.83
N LYS A 72 -21.99 -20.18 18.79
CA LYS A 72 -22.77 -20.29 17.54
C LYS A 72 -23.87 -19.24 17.52
N ALA A 73 -24.01 -18.55 16.39
CA ALA A 73 -25.13 -17.64 16.16
C ALA A 73 -26.33 -18.41 15.57
N THR A 74 -27.55 -17.94 15.88
CA THR A 74 -28.76 -18.33 15.17
C THR A 74 -29.13 -17.28 14.15
N ASP A 75 -30.05 -17.62 13.25
CA ASP A 75 -30.73 -16.64 12.41
C ASP A 75 -31.32 -15.52 13.28
N LEU A 76 -31.34 -14.30 12.73
CA LEU A 76 -32.00 -13.15 13.33
C LEU A 76 -33.37 -12.99 12.69
N SER A 77 -34.43 -13.02 13.49
CA SER A 77 -35.81 -12.88 13.01
C SER A 77 -36.41 -11.55 13.47
N GLY A 78 -37.15 -10.90 12.58
CA GLY A 78 -37.85 -9.64 12.86
C GLY A 78 -39.10 -9.50 12.00
N ARG A 79 -39.83 -8.39 12.17
CA ARG A 79 -40.98 -8.08 11.28
C ARG A 79 -40.56 -7.94 9.81
N GLY A 80 -39.30 -7.60 9.57
CA GLY A 80 -38.72 -7.43 8.24
C GLY A 80 -38.36 -8.74 7.51
N GLY A 81 -38.35 -9.87 8.21
CA GLY A 81 -37.95 -11.17 7.65
C GLY A 81 -36.87 -11.83 8.49
N VAL A 82 -35.91 -12.48 7.83
CA VAL A 82 -34.81 -13.22 8.45
C VAL A 82 -33.48 -12.71 7.90
N ILE A 83 -32.53 -12.42 8.77
CA ILE A 83 -31.10 -12.28 8.43
C ILE A 83 -30.44 -13.62 8.82
N PRO A 84 -29.90 -14.39 7.87
CA PRO A 84 -29.31 -15.69 8.14
C PRO A 84 -28.12 -15.63 9.10
N ALA A 85 -27.89 -16.69 9.87
CA ALA A 85 -26.73 -16.80 10.75
C ALA A 85 -25.39 -16.69 10.02
N SER A 86 -25.34 -17.01 8.71
CA SER A 86 -24.16 -16.87 7.86
C SER A 86 -23.74 -15.41 7.63
N CYS A 87 -24.60 -14.45 7.95
CA CYS A 87 -24.26 -13.03 7.93
C CYS A 87 -23.56 -12.57 9.22
N ILE A 88 -23.39 -13.46 10.21
CA ILE A 88 -22.80 -13.16 11.50
C ILE A 88 -21.43 -13.83 11.59
N ASP A 89 -20.38 -13.01 11.57
CA ASP A 89 -19.02 -13.46 11.83
C ASP A 89 -18.78 -13.53 13.34
N LEU A 90 -18.24 -14.66 13.78
CA LEU A 90 -17.73 -14.84 15.13
C LEU A 90 -16.20 -14.92 15.05
N LEU A 91 -15.52 -13.88 15.52
CA LEU A 91 -14.06 -13.79 15.46
C LEU A 91 -13.51 -13.81 16.88
N ARG A 92 -12.45 -14.58 17.10
CA ARG A 92 -11.73 -14.57 18.38
C ARG A 92 -10.90 -13.31 18.44
N VAL A 93 -11.02 -12.52 19.51
CA VAL A 93 -10.08 -11.42 19.77
C VAL A 93 -8.78 -12.01 20.29
N HIS A 94 -7.71 -11.90 19.49
CA HIS A 94 -6.36 -12.34 19.83
C HIS A 94 -5.62 -11.25 20.61
N TYR A 95 -4.81 -11.68 21.58
CA TYR A 95 -3.96 -10.81 22.40
C TYR A 95 -2.50 -10.94 22.01
N SER A 96 -1.85 -9.82 21.71
CA SER A 96 -0.40 -9.73 21.49
C SER A 96 0.28 -9.08 22.68
N GLU A 97 1.47 -9.58 23.03
CA GLU A 97 2.22 -9.05 24.17
C GLU A 97 3.01 -7.81 23.77
N VAL A 98 2.66 -6.67 24.35
CA VAL A 98 3.40 -5.41 24.21
C VAL A 98 4.47 -5.37 25.29
N THR A 99 5.72 -5.57 24.86
CA THR A 99 6.92 -5.58 25.73
C THR A 99 7.73 -4.28 25.64
N VAL A 100 7.50 -3.48 24.61
CA VAL A 100 8.08 -2.15 24.41
C VAL A 100 6.95 -1.18 24.14
N LYS A 101 6.88 -0.09 24.91
CA LYS A 101 5.83 0.93 24.76
C LYS A 101 6.02 1.71 23.46
N THR A 102 4.93 2.04 22.77
CA THR A 102 4.96 2.99 21.66
C THR A 102 5.29 4.40 22.14
N ASP A 103 4.64 4.86 23.22
CA ASP A 103 4.85 6.17 23.81
C ASP A 103 4.58 6.22 25.33
N ALA A 104 4.50 7.43 25.89
CA ALA A 104 4.34 7.67 27.32
C ALA A 104 2.95 7.29 27.86
N THR A 105 1.93 7.26 27.01
CA THR A 105 0.54 6.90 27.37
C THR A 105 0.31 5.39 27.32
N SER A 106 1.11 4.68 26.52
CA SER A 106 1.04 3.23 26.40
C SER A 106 1.46 2.50 27.68
N ILE A 107 0.93 1.29 27.85
CA ILE A 107 1.29 0.37 28.94
C ILE A 107 1.72 -0.98 28.40
N LEU A 108 2.61 -1.64 29.14
CA LEU A 108 3.05 -3.01 28.83
C LEU A 108 1.95 -4.01 29.19
N GLY A 109 1.85 -5.09 28.43
CA GLY A 109 0.92 -6.18 28.70
C GLY A 109 0.25 -6.73 27.45
N MET A 110 -0.80 -7.53 27.67
CA MET A 110 -1.55 -8.19 26.62
C MET A 110 -2.61 -7.25 26.01
N TRP A 111 -2.41 -6.87 24.76
CA TRP A 111 -3.31 -5.98 24.01
C TRP A 111 -4.12 -6.73 22.96
N PRO A 112 -5.44 -6.54 22.89
CA PRO A 112 -6.28 -7.16 21.87
C PRO A 112 -6.15 -6.40 20.54
N ASP A 113 -6.02 -7.13 19.42
CA ASP A 113 -6.06 -6.50 18.09
C ASP A 113 -6.50 -7.43 16.96
N ALA A 114 -5.75 -8.50 16.67
CA ALA A 114 -6.07 -9.40 15.56
C ALA A 114 -7.40 -10.15 15.80
N LEU A 115 -8.16 -10.38 14.73
CA LEU A 115 -9.50 -10.97 14.75
C LEU A 115 -9.59 -12.27 13.94
N PRO A 116 -8.82 -13.33 14.27
CA PRO A 116 -8.92 -14.60 13.55
C PRO A 116 -10.32 -15.22 13.68
N PRO A 117 -10.80 -15.96 12.67
CA PRO A 117 -12.06 -16.70 12.76
C PRO A 117 -12.13 -17.59 14.01
N LEU A 118 -13.28 -17.61 14.69
CA LEU A 118 -13.45 -18.44 15.88
C LEU A 118 -13.52 -19.92 15.49
N LYS A 119 -12.44 -20.65 15.73
CA LYS A 119 -12.41 -22.11 15.64
C LYS A 119 -13.03 -22.72 16.93
N ALA A 120 -13.71 -23.86 16.79
CA ALA A 120 -14.19 -24.61 17.95
C ALA A 120 -13.02 -25.13 18.77
N GLY A 121 -13.22 -25.35 20.08
CA GLY A 121 -12.17 -25.88 20.95
C GLY A 121 -11.42 -24.80 21.76
N LEU A 122 -11.97 -23.59 21.92
CA LEU A 122 -11.26 -22.48 22.55
C LEU A 122 -11.08 -22.72 24.05
N LYS A 123 -9.87 -22.51 24.54
CA LYS A 123 -9.54 -22.54 25.97
C LYS A 123 -9.56 -21.13 26.56
N VAL A 124 -10.34 -20.93 27.62
CA VAL A 124 -10.37 -19.68 28.38
C VAL A 124 -9.85 -19.94 29.80
N LYS A 125 -8.69 -19.38 30.12
CA LYS A 125 -8.05 -19.53 31.43
C LYS A 125 -8.87 -18.82 32.51
N GLU A 126 -8.91 -19.41 33.71
CA GLU A 126 -9.49 -18.76 34.89
C GLU A 126 -8.90 -17.36 35.09
N GLY A 127 -9.75 -16.39 35.42
CA GLY A 127 -9.33 -15.01 35.64
C GLY A 127 -9.26 -14.17 34.36
N ASN A 128 -9.21 -14.77 33.17
CA ASN A 128 -9.09 -14.02 31.92
C ASN A 128 -10.44 -13.67 31.30
N ASN A 129 -10.47 -12.53 30.60
CA ASN A 129 -11.44 -12.22 29.58
C ASN A 129 -11.05 -12.92 28.27
N GLN A 130 -12.04 -13.44 27.56
CA GLN A 130 -11.93 -13.78 26.14
C GLN A 130 -13.08 -13.11 25.40
N PRO A 131 -12.81 -11.98 24.74
CA PRO A 131 -13.78 -11.36 23.85
C PRO A 131 -13.92 -12.16 22.56
N ILE A 132 -15.15 -12.22 22.08
CA ILE A 132 -15.55 -12.70 20.76
C ILE A 132 -16.14 -11.49 20.04
N TRP A 133 -15.53 -11.10 18.94
CA TRP A 133 -16.02 -10.05 18.08
C TRP A 133 -17.18 -10.61 17.25
N VAL A 134 -18.37 -10.06 17.46
CA VAL A 134 -19.60 -10.45 16.79
C VAL A 134 -19.90 -9.38 15.76
N ARG A 135 -19.57 -9.63 14.49
CA ARG A 135 -19.82 -8.72 13.37
C ARG A 135 -21.03 -9.19 12.58
N VAL A 136 -21.97 -8.29 12.33
CA VAL A 136 -23.17 -8.54 11.54
C VAL A 136 -23.02 -7.80 10.22
N ASN A 137 -22.90 -8.55 9.12
CA ASN A 137 -22.92 -8.03 7.76
C ASN A 137 -24.39 -7.91 7.33
N ILE A 138 -24.94 -6.69 7.26
CA ILE A 138 -26.36 -6.44 6.99
C ILE A 138 -26.61 -6.59 5.47
N PRO A 139 -27.45 -7.54 5.03
CA PRO A 139 -27.71 -7.75 3.61
C PRO A 139 -28.28 -6.50 2.91
N GLU A 140 -27.92 -6.30 1.64
CA GLU A 140 -28.43 -5.19 0.79
C GLU A 140 -29.96 -5.24 0.63
N ASP A 141 -30.58 -6.41 0.73
CA ASP A 141 -32.03 -6.62 0.60
C ASP A 141 -32.77 -6.72 1.95
N ALA A 142 -32.07 -6.58 3.08
CA ALA A 142 -32.66 -6.70 4.41
C ALA A 142 -33.69 -5.58 4.64
N ARG A 143 -34.93 -5.93 5.02
CA ARG A 143 -35.93 -4.88 5.31
C ARG A 143 -35.56 -4.12 6.58
N ALA A 144 -35.83 -2.82 6.59
CA ALA A 144 -35.65 -1.99 7.79
C ALA A 144 -36.47 -2.53 8.98
N GLY A 145 -35.91 -2.40 10.19
CA GLY A 145 -36.56 -2.85 11.42
C GLY A 145 -35.61 -3.50 12.41
N ILE A 146 -36.17 -4.08 13.46
CA ILE A 146 -35.42 -4.76 14.52
C ILE A 146 -35.51 -6.27 14.32
N TYR A 147 -34.35 -6.91 14.27
CA TYR A 147 -34.18 -8.35 14.24
C TYR A 147 -33.62 -8.84 15.57
N SER A 148 -33.94 -10.07 15.95
CA SER A 148 -33.44 -10.69 17.18
C SER A 148 -33.08 -12.15 16.94
N GLY A 149 -31.94 -12.58 17.50
CA GLY A 149 -31.52 -13.97 17.55
C GLY A 149 -30.67 -14.25 18.79
N LYS A 150 -29.98 -15.39 18.80
CA LYS A 150 -29.22 -15.88 19.94
C LYS A 150 -27.77 -16.18 19.58
N LEU A 151 -26.88 -15.93 20.53
CA LEU A 151 -25.53 -16.48 20.57
C LEU A 151 -25.53 -17.59 21.62
N LYS A 152 -25.30 -18.83 21.18
CA LYS A 152 -25.23 -20.02 22.04
C LYS A 152 -23.79 -20.29 22.39
N ILE A 153 -23.48 -20.31 23.68
CA ILE A 153 -22.15 -20.51 24.24
C ILE A 153 -22.16 -21.85 24.96
N THR A 154 -21.23 -22.73 24.62
CA THR A 154 -21.06 -24.04 25.27
C THR A 154 -19.61 -24.24 25.63
N ALA A 155 -19.33 -24.94 26.74
CA ALA A 155 -17.99 -25.40 27.08
C ALA A 155 -18.04 -26.79 27.73
N SER A 156 -16.93 -27.52 27.67
CA SER A 156 -16.76 -28.79 28.35
C SER A 156 -17.03 -28.65 29.87
N GLY A 157 -17.59 -29.71 30.46
CA GLY A 157 -18.03 -29.69 31.86
C GLY A 157 -19.42 -29.07 32.09
N GLY A 158 -20.24 -28.94 31.04
CA GLY A 158 -21.68 -28.62 31.16
C GLY A 158 -22.01 -27.13 31.28
N PHE A 159 -21.08 -26.24 30.95
CA PHE A 159 -21.39 -24.80 30.88
C PHE A 159 -22.14 -24.52 29.58
N GLU A 160 -23.34 -23.96 29.69
CA GLU A 160 -24.18 -23.55 28.57
C GLU A 160 -24.85 -22.22 28.87
N LYS A 161 -24.83 -21.31 27.89
CA LYS A 161 -25.51 -20.02 28.00
C LYS A 161 -26.03 -19.53 26.65
N GLU A 162 -27.15 -18.83 26.67
CA GLU A 162 -27.65 -18.10 25.51
C GLU A 162 -27.67 -16.60 25.79
N VAL A 163 -27.12 -15.81 24.87
CA VAL A 163 -27.17 -14.35 24.86
C VAL A 163 -28.05 -13.87 23.71
N THR A 164 -28.91 -12.89 23.97
CA THR A 164 -29.74 -12.28 22.92
C THR A 164 -28.92 -11.25 22.15
N LEU A 165 -28.94 -11.33 20.82
CA LEU A 165 -28.44 -10.30 19.91
C LEU A 165 -29.62 -9.58 19.25
N LYS A 166 -29.60 -8.25 19.24
CA LYS A 166 -30.54 -7.41 18.51
C LYS A 166 -29.82 -6.60 17.43
N VAL A 167 -30.42 -6.52 16.25
CA VAL A 167 -29.88 -5.75 15.12
C VAL A 167 -30.96 -4.80 14.64
N LYS A 168 -30.66 -3.50 14.63
CA LYS A 168 -31.51 -2.47 14.02
C LYS A 168 -31.00 -2.18 12.61
N VAL A 169 -31.83 -2.43 11.60
CA VAL A 169 -31.55 -2.09 10.21
C VAL A 169 -32.23 -0.76 9.87
N PHE A 170 -31.44 0.25 9.50
CA PHE A 170 -31.96 1.54 9.03
C PHE A 170 -32.62 1.42 7.65
N ASN A 171 -33.51 2.36 7.34
CA ASN A 171 -34.27 2.40 6.09
C ASN A 171 -33.55 3.14 4.96
N PHE A 172 -32.25 2.91 4.79
CA PHE A 172 -31.46 3.37 3.64
C PHE A 172 -30.33 2.39 3.34
N ASP A 173 -29.73 2.55 2.17
CA ASP A 173 -28.57 1.79 1.71
C ASP A 173 -27.29 2.60 1.92
N LEU A 174 -26.25 1.96 2.44
CA LEU A 174 -24.90 2.49 2.34
C LEU A 174 -24.43 2.36 0.88
N PRO A 175 -23.83 3.38 0.26
CA PRO A 175 -23.34 3.28 -1.11
C PRO A 175 -22.16 2.30 -1.18
N LYS A 176 -22.07 1.49 -2.25
CA LYS A 176 -20.96 0.53 -2.40
C LYS A 176 -19.59 1.19 -2.53
N LYS A 177 -19.55 2.37 -3.16
CA LYS A 177 -18.34 3.18 -3.33
C LYS A 177 -18.37 4.34 -2.35
N MET A 178 -17.38 4.39 -1.47
CA MET A 178 -17.23 5.47 -0.48
C MET A 178 -16.66 6.74 -1.10
N THR A 179 -17.09 7.87 -0.56
CA THR A 179 -16.61 9.19 -0.94
C THR A 179 -15.27 9.53 -0.28
N CYS A 180 -15.03 9.08 0.97
CA CYS A 180 -13.73 9.22 1.61
C CYS A 180 -12.71 8.35 0.86
N GLU A 181 -11.72 8.99 0.24
CA GLU A 181 -10.65 8.29 -0.46
C GLU A 181 -9.71 7.62 0.55
N THR A 182 -9.22 6.43 0.20
CA THR A 182 -8.31 5.66 1.06
C THR A 182 -7.15 5.14 0.24
N ALA A 183 -5.93 5.37 0.70
CA ALA A 183 -4.72 4.93 0.01
C ALA A 183 -3.81 4.17 0.97
N PHE A 184 -3.81 2.85 0.88
CA PHE A 184 -3.07 1.99 1.82
C PHE A 184 -1.94 1.23 1.12
N GLY A 185 -0.72 1.33 1.65
CA GLY A 185 0.37 0.48 1.20
C GLY A 185 0.08 -0.99 1.50
N PHE A 186 0.33 -1.86 0.52
CA PHE A 186 0.15 -3.30 0.64
C PHE A 186 1.20 -3.99 -0.23
N GLY A 187 1.91 -4.99 0.31
CA GLY A 187 2.92 -5.76 -0.41
C GLY A 187 2.51 -7.21 -0.60
N VAL A 188 2.13 -7.61 -1.82
CA VAL A 188 1.70 -9.00 -2.09
C VAL A 188 2.82 -10.03 -1.87
N GLU A 189 4.08 -9.65 -2.13
CA GLU A 189 5.23 -10.54 -1.87
C GLU A 189 5.41 -10.86 -0.39
N THR A 190 5.00 -9.97 0.52
CA THR A 190 4.97 -10.27 1.96
C THR A 190 3.93 -11.35 2.26
N CYS A 191 2.78 -11.36 1.60
CA CYS A 191 1.81 -12.45 1.72
C CYS A 191 2.41 -13.77 1.23
N PHE A 192 3.09 -13.77 0.09
CA PHE A 192 3.71 -14.98 -0.46
C PHE A 192 4.87 -15.51 0.39
N MET A 193 5.64 -14.61 1.02
CA MET A 193 6.68 -15.00 1.98
C MET A 193 6.09 -15.81 3.14
N TYR A 194 4.92 -15.42 3.66
CA TYR A 194 4.29 -16.10 4.79
C TYR A 194 3.46 -17.30 4.37
N GLN A 195 2.67 -17.21 3.30
CA GLN A 195 1.71 -18.26 2.89
C GLN A 195 2.27 -19.28 1.91
N LYS A 196 3.45 -19.03 1.33
CA LYS A 196 4.23 -19.96 0.49
C LYS A 196 3.43 -20.65 -0.62
N PRO A 197 2.75 -19.90 -1.52
CA PRO A 197 2.13 -20.50 -2.69
C PRO A 197 3.17 -21.17 -3.59
N LYS A 198 2.82 -22.32 -4.16
CA LYS A 198 3.67 -23.12 -5.06
C LYS A 198 3.32 -22.88 -6.53
N THR A 199 2.13 -22.36 -6.82
CA THR A 199 1.60 -22.13 -8.17
C THR A 199 1.08 -20.71 -8.36
N GLU A 200 0.96 -20.26 -9.61
CA GLU A 200 0.34 -18.98 -9.93
C GLU A 200 -1.14 -18.92 -9.51
N ALA A 201 -1.87 -20.04 -9.62
CA ALA A 201 -3.27 -20.10 -9.18
C ALA A 201 -3.40 -19.83 -7.66
N GLU A 202 -2.51 -20.39 -6.85
CA GLU A 202 -2.47 -20.13 -5.40
C GLU A 202 -2.05 -18.68 -5.11
N ARG A 203 -1.09 -18.11 -5.86
CA ARG A 203 -0.73 -16.68 -5.76
C ARG A 203 -1.94 -15.78 -6.01
N ARG A 204 -2.76 -16.12 -7.01
CA ARG A 204 -4.00 -15.40 -7.36
C ARG A 204 -5.06 -15.54 -6.28
N GLN A 205 -5.31 -16.75 -5.78
CA GLN A 205 -6.26 -16.97 -4.70
C GLN A 205 -5.89 -16.18 -3.44
N ILE A 206 -4.61 -16.19 -3.05
CA ILE A 206 -4.11 -15.39 -1.93
C ILE A 206 -4.35 -13.91 -2.21
N TRP A 207 -3.96 -13.39 -3.39
CA TRP A 207 -4.19 -11.99 -3.73
C TRP A 207 -5.67 -11.59 -3.64
N GLU A 208 -6.57 -12.42 -4.17
CA GLU A 208 -8.01 -12.16 -4.17
C GLU A 208 -8.58 -12.09 -2.75
N SER A 209 -8.18 -12.97 -1.84
CA SER A 209 -8.70 -12.94 -0.46
C SER A 209 -8.30 -11.67 0.31
N TYR A 210 -7.11 -11.10 0.07
CA TYR A 210 -6.75 -9.78 0.62
C TYR A 210 -7.52 -8.65 -0.03
N MET A 211 -7.76 -8.68 -1.36
CA MET A 211 -8.57 -7.64 -2.02
C MET A 211 -10.03 -7.67 -1.56
N GLU A 212 -10.59 -8.84 -1.33
CA GLU A 212 -11.92 -9.00 -0.73
C GLU A 212 -11.96 -8.49 0.71
N LEU A 213 -10.92 -8.74 1.51
CA LEU A 213 -10.81 -8.16 2.86
C LEU A 213 -10.80 -6.63 2.79
N TYR A 214 -10.03 -6.04 1.87
CA TYR A 214 -9.98 -4.59 1.65
C TYR A 214 -11.31 -4.01 1.19
N SER A 215 -11.96 -4.65 0.21
CA SER A 215 -13.27 -4.25 -0.34
C SER A 215 -14.33 -4.18 0.77
N ARG A 216 -14.41 -5.23 1.61
CA ARG A 216 -15.35 -5.28 2.75
C ARG A 216 -15.08 -4.23 3.84
N HIS A 217 -13.93 -3.56 3.81
CA HIS A 217 -13.60 -2.46 4.72
C HIS A 217 -13.61 -1.10 4.04
N HIS A 218 -13.98 -1.04 2.76
CA HIS A 218 -13.99 0.17 1.94
C HIS A 218 -12.63 0.86 1.85
N ILE A 219 -11.56 0.08 1.88
CA ILE A 219 -10.19 0.57 1.84
C ILE A 219 -9.55 0.19 0.50
N SER A 220 -8.97 1.17 -0.19
CA SER A 220 -8.26 0.94 -1.45
C SER A 220 -6.76 0.78 -1.18
N PRO A 221 -6.10 -0.26 -1.74
CA PRO A 221 -4.66 -0.34 -1.73
C PRO A 221 -4.06 0.66 -2.73
N TYR A 222 -2.80 1.06 -2.54
CA TYR A 222 -2.08 1.89 -3.51
C TYR A 222 -2.13 1.31 -4.93
N ASN A 223 -1.96 0.00 -5.07
CA ASN A 223 -1.94 -0.66 -6.37
C ASN A 223 -2.77 -1.97 -6.29
N PRO A 224 -4.00 -1.98 -6.83
CA PRO A 224 -4.82 -3.18 -6.91
C PRO A 224 -4.48 -4.06 -8.14
N ALA A 225 -3.43 -3.74 -8.89
CA ALA A 225 -2.96 -4.51 -10.04
C ALA A 225 -1.49 -4.97 -9.86
N GLN A 226 -1.09 -5.33 -8.64
CA GLN A 226 0.31 -5.75 -8.35
C GLN A 226 0.75 -7.00 -9.13
N LEU A 227 -0.18 -7.93 -9.39
CA LEU A 227 0.10 -9.13 -10.18
C LEU A 227 -0.07 -8.90 -11.70
N ASP A 228 -0.64 -7.76 -12.11
CA ASP A 228 -0.96 -7.44 -13.49
C ASP A 228 -0.51 -6.02 -13.87
N PRO A 229 0.80 -5.70 -13.74
CA PRO A 229 1.29 -4.39 -14.13
C PRO A 229 1.11 -4.18 -15.64
N PHE A 230 0.79 -2.94 -16.03
CA PHE A 230 0.83 -2.56 -17.44
C PHE A 230 2.27 -2.67 -17.97
N LYS A 231 2.40 -2.89 -19.28
CA LYS A 231 3.70 -3.01 -19.94
C LYS A 231 3.82 -1.94 -21.01
N PHE A 232 5.04 -1.51 -21.30
CA PHE A 232 5.30 -0.63 -22.41
C PHE A 232 6.68 -0.86 -22.99
N THR A 233 6.83 -0.58 -24.28
CA THR A 233 8.07 -0.73 -25.06
C THR A 233 8.35 0.53 -25.87
N LEU A 234 9.61 0.72 -26.26
CA LEU A 234 10.02 1.77 -27.20
C LEU A 234 10.02 1.19 -28.63
N GLU A 235 9.24 1.80 -29.52
CA GLU A 235 9.31 1.57 -30.97
C GLU A 235 10.17 2.66 -31.65
N GLY A 236 10.71 2.34 -32.83
CA GLY A 236 11.48 3.29 -33.65
C GLY A 236 12.95 3.44 -33.25
N ARG A 237 13.47 2.55 -32.38
CA ARG A 237 14.89 2.51 -31.99
C ARG A 237 15.43 1.08 -32.05
N GLU A 238 16.38 0.84 -32.94
CA GLU A 238 17.19 -0.39 -32.98
C GLU A 238 18.48 -0.15 -32.14
N ASN A 239 18.95 -1.17 -31.41
CA ASN A 239 20.22 -1.14 -30.65
C ASN A 239 20.38 0.01 -29.63
N VAL A 240 19.51 0.07 -28.62
CA VAL A 240 19.58 1.08 -27.54
C VAL A 240 20.87 0.94 -26.72
N TRP A 241 21.73 1.95 -26.75
CA TRP A 241 22.81 2.06 -25.77
C TRP A 241 22.29 2.69 -24.48
N ASN A 242 22.38 1.95 -23.37
CA ASN A 242 22.12 2.40 -22.01
C ASN A 242 23.44 2.73 -21.30
N GLY A 243 23.49 3.80 -20.53
CA GLY A 243 24.64 4.15 -19.69
C GLY A 243 25.22 5.52 -20.06
N ASN A 244 26.55 5.64 -20.01
CA ASN A 244 27.23 6.94 -20.09
C ASN A 244 27.69 7.33 -21.50
N GLY A 245 27.33 6.55 -22.51
CA GLY A 245 27.75 6.79 -23.89
C GLY A 245 27.00 7.96 -24.52
N THR A 246 27.71 8.79 -25.28
CA THR A 246 27.14 9.92 -26.02
C THR A 246 27.43 9.76 -27.51
N ILE A 247 26.45 10.03 -28.37
CA ILE A 247 26.67 10.01 -29.82
C ILE A 247 27.26 11.37 -30.22
N VAL A 248 28.50 11.38 -30.71
CA VAL A 248 29.23 12.61 -31.08
C VAL A 248 29.58 12.62 -32.56
N LYS A 249 29.71 13.82 -33.14
CA LYS A 249 30.00 14.01 -34.57
C LYS A 249 31.50 14.08 -34.90
N GLU A 250 32.35 14.32 -33.91
CA GLU A 250 33.70 14.91 -34.12
C GLU A 250 34.87 13.91 -34.30
N SER A 251 34.61 12.62 -34.41
CA SER A 251 35.65 11.61 -34.64
C SER A 251 35.04 10.50 -35.48
N LYS A 252 35.61 10.11 -36.63
CA LYS A 252 35.07 9.01 -37.45
C LYS A 252 36.11 8.29 -38.33
N ASP A 253 35.83 7.02 -38.62
CA ASP A 253 36.52 6.18 -39.62
C ASP A 253 35.65 6.13 -40.90
N GLU A 254 34.36 5.79 -40.78
CA GLU A 254 33.31 5.91 -41.79
C GLU A 254 32.02 6.51 -41.16
N GLY A 255 30.94 6.80 -41.92
CA GLY A 255 29.71 7.36 -41.34
C GLY A 255 29.80 8.82 -40.85
N GLY A 256 28.86 9.23 -39.97
CA GLY A 256 28.69 10.62 -39.52
C GLY A 256 28.85 10.86 -38.02
N TYR A 257 28.83 9.79 -37.21
CA TYR A 257 28.73 9.84 -35.76
C TYR A 257 29.40 8.63 -35.12
N SER A 258 29.86 8.77 -33.88
CA SER A 258 30.43 7.66 -33.09
C SER A 258 29.94 7.73 -31.65
N LEU A 259 29.94 6.59 -30.96
CA LEU A 259 29.60 6.46 -29.56
C LEU A 259 30.85 6.78 -28.76
N PHE A 260 30.81 7.87 -28.02
CA PHE A 260 31.88 8.35 -27.18
C PHE A 260 31.61 8.02 -25.72
N LEU A 261 32.60 7.37 -25.11
CA LEU A 261 32.67 7.13 -23.67
C LEU A 261 33.93 7.80 -23.13
N ASN A 262 33.74 8.69 -22.15
CA ASN A 262 34.81 9.38 -21.44
C ASN A 262 34.76 9.01 -19.97
N ASP A 263 35.68 8.17 -19.51
CA ASP A 263 35.91 7.94 -18.09
C ASP A 263 36.94 8.92 -17.56
N ASP A 264 36.46 9.97 -16.92
CA ASP A 264 37.25 11.00 -16.24
C ASP A 264 37.20 10.84 -14.71
N THR A 265 36.63 9.73 -14.21
CA THR A 265 36.38 9.52 -12.78
C THR A 265 37.33 8.49 -12.19
N THR A 266 37.82 8.73 -10.98
CA THR A 266 38.61 7.75 -10.22
C THR A 266 37.79 6.92 -9.24
N THR A 267 36.49 7.23 -9.11
CA THR A 267 35.56 6.55 -8.17
C THR A 267 34.34 5.96 -8.88
N GLY A 268 34.19 6.21 -10.18
CA GLY A 268 33.10 5.71 -11.00
C GLY A 268 33.60 4.76 -12.08
N ARG A 269 32.67 4.25 -12.88
CA ARG A 269 32.96 3.51 -14.11
C ARG A 269 32.04 4.00 -15.21
N ARG A 270 32.60 4.35 -16.36
CA ARG A 270 31.81 4.76 -17.52
C ARG A 270 31.64 3.60 -18.48
N SER A 271 30.39 3.31 -18.81
CA SER A 271 30.06 2.24 -19.76
C SER A 271 28.78 2.51 -20.50
N ALA A 272 28.67 1.95 -21.70
CA ALA A 272 27.44 1.87 -22.46
C ALA A 272 27.14 0.40 -22.76
N SER A 273 25.88 0.00 -22.67
CA SER A 273 25.44 -1.39 -22.88
C SER A 273 24.27 -1.46 -23.83
N ILE A 274 24.24 -2.51 -24.66
CA ILE A 274 23.06 -2.87 -25.45
C ILE A 274 22.26 -3.86 -24.60
N PRO A 275 21.06 -3.49 -24.09
CA PRO A 275 20.30 -4.30 -23.14
C PRO A 275 19.62 -5.51 -23.80
N THR A 276 19.69 -5.62 -25.14
CA THR A 276 19.16 -6.75 -25.91
C THR A 276 19.77 -8.07 -25.42
N LYS A 277 18.90 -8.99 -24.97
CA LYS A 277 19.31 -10.34 -24.54
C LYS A 277 19.58 -11.20 -25.75
N ILE A 278 20.85 -11.57 -25.94
CA ILE A 278 21.31 -12.44 -27.01
C ILE A 278 21.44 -13.86 -26.46
N PRO A 279 20.93 -14.89 -27.14
CA PRO A 279 21.05 -16.28 -26.68
C PRO A 279 22.52 -16.67 -26.43
N ALA A 280 22.81 -17.26 -25.27
CA ALA A 280 24.15 -17.74 -24.92
C ALA A 280 24.44 -19.11 -25.58
N LYS A 281 24.41 -19.13 -26.92
CA LYS A 281 24.62 -20.33 -27.74
C LYS A 281 25.13 -19.96 -29.13
N GLY A 282 25.65 -20.95 -29.85
CA GLY A 282 26.20 -20.75 -31.19
C GLY A 282 27.60 -20.13 -31.14
N LYS A 283 28.16 -19.88 -32.31
CA LYS A 283 29.50 -19.28 -32.47
C LYS A 283 29.35 -17.81 -32.85
N LEU A 284 29.60 -16.92 -31.90
CA LEU A 284 29.40 -15.49 -32.08
C LEU A 284 30.72 -14.79 -32.42
N ARG A 285 30.68 -13.92 -33.42
CA ARG A 285 31.77 -13.02 -33.79
C ARG A 285 31.36 -11.58 -33.50
N LEU A 286 32.13 -10.93 -32.64
CA LEU A 286 32.07 -9.51 -32.36
C LEU A 286 33.07 -8.78 -33.26
N LYS A 287 32.61 -7.73 -33.94
CA LYS A 287 33.45 -6.78 -34.66
C LYS A 287 33.17 -5.38 -34.14
N ILE A 288 34.22 -4.61 -33.87
CA ILE A 288 34.14 -3.23 -33.39
C ILE A 288 35.12 -2.37 -34.18
N THR A 289 34.64 -1.29 -34.79
CA THR A 289 35.49 -0.19 -35.27
C THR A 289 35.59 0.86 -34.18
N TYR A 290 36.80 1.16 -33.72
CA TYR A 290 37.03 1.97 -32.53
C TYR A 290 38.28 2.85 -32.64
N LYS A 291 38.34 3.85 -31.75
CA LYS A 291 39.52 4.67 -31.49
C LYS A 291 39.63 4.94 -30.00
N THR A 292 40.85 5.02 -29.48
CA THR A 292 41.12 5.41 -28.09
C THR A 292 42.23 6.45 -28.02
N ASN A 293 42.57 6.92 -26.82
CA ASN A 293 43.87 7.56 -26.60
C ASN A 293 45.02 6.58 -26.88
N PRO A 294 46.21 7.05 -27.33
CA PRO A 294 47.35 6.17 -27.63
C PRO A 294 47.73 5.28 -26.45
N GLY A 295 47.78 3.96 -26.68
CA GLY A 295 48.14 2.96 -25.68
C GLY A 295 47.04 2.61 -24.69
N HIS A 296 45.86 3.24 -24.77
CA HIS A 296 44.72 3.01 -23.89
C HIS A 296 44.05 1.66 -24.15
N THR A 297 43.41 1.08 -23.14
CA THR A 297 42.68 -0.19 -23.27
C THR A 297 41.26 -0.05 -22.74
N PHE A 298 40.29 -0.38 -23.58
CA PHE A 298 38.88 -0.48 -23.20
C PHE A 298 38.45 -1.95 -23.11
N VAL A 299 37.25 -2.21 -22.59
CA VAL A 299 36.74 -3.58 -22.41
C VAL A 299 35.38 -3.75 -23.06
N ALA A 300 35.23 -4.78 -23.90
CA ALA A 300 33.94 -5.29 -24.33
C ALA A 300 33.56 -6.52 -23.50
N SER A 301 32.50 -6.40 -22.70
CA SER A 301 32.06 -7.40 -21.72
C SER A 301 30.74 -8.04 -22.14
N PHE A 302 30.70 -9.37 -22.15
CA PHE A 302 29.45 -10.13 -22.26
C PHE A 302 28.99 -10.54 -20.87
N ASN A 303 27.92 -9.91 -20.39
CA ASN A 303 27.30 -10.21 -19.10
C ASN A 303 26.26 -11.32 -19.28
N HIS A 304 26.44 -12.47 -18.61
CA HIS A 304 25.58 -13.64 -18.78
C HIS A 304 24.44 -13.68 -17.76
N TYR A 305 23.29 -14.23 -18.18
CA TYR A 305 22.08 -14.33 -17.37
C TYR A 305 21.51 -15.76 -17.42
N ASN A 306 20.92 -16.19 -16.30
CA ASN A 306 20.23 -17.48 -16.21
C ASN A 306 18.79 -17.42 -16.72
N ASP A 307 18.09 -18.56 -16.67
CA ASP A 307 16.68 -18.72 -17.05
C ASP A 307 15.71 -17.83 -16.24
N ALA A 308 16.03 -17.56 -14.98
CA ALA A 308 15.34 -16.59 -14.14
C ALA A 308 15.64 -15.12 -14.50
N GLY A 309 16.48 -14.86 -15.51
CA GLY A 309 16.86 -13.52 -15.94
C GLY A 309 17.87 -12.82 -15.01
N SER A 310 18.39 -13.50 -13.99
CA SER A 310 19.38 -12.98 -13.03
C SER A 310 20.79 -13.01 -13.60
N TRP A 311 21.59 -11.97 -13.33
CA TRP A 311 22.98 -11.89 -13.77
C TRP A 311 23.85 -12.92 -13.03
N ILE A 312 24.67 -13.66 -13.79
CA ILE A 312 25.58 -14.67 -13.25
C ILE A 312 26.89 -13.97 -12.85
N SER A 313 26.92 -13.47 -11.62
CA SER A 313 28.08 -12.75 -11.08
C SER A 313 29.39 -13.54 -11.24
N GLY A 314 30.48 -12.84 -11.56
CA GLY A 314 31.81 -13.42 -11.77
C GLY A 314 32.01 -14.21 -13.08
N ASN A 315 30.97 -14.35 -13.91
CA ASN A 315 31.01 -15.13 -15.15
C ASN A 315 30.86 -14.26 -16.40
N ASN A 316 31.35 -13.02 -16.36
CA ASN A 316 31.44 -12.18 -17.54
C ASN A 316 32.55 -12.67 -18.46
N ARG A 317 32.36 -12.54 -19.77
CA ARG A 317 33.46 -12.68 -20.74
C ARG A 317 33.93 -11.28 -21.11
N ASP A 318 35.11 -10.92 -20.62
CA ASP A 318 35.72 -9.61 -20.85
C ASP A 318 36.79 -9.69 -21.93
N LEU A 319 36.60 -8.92 -23.00
CA LEU A 319 37.56 -8.77 -24.10
C LEU A 319 38.27 -7.43 -23.93
N ARG A 320 39.57 -7.47 -23.63
CA ARG A 320 40.39 -6.27 -23.49
C ARG A 320 40.93 -5.85 -24.84
N VAL A 321 40.67 -4.62 -25.25
CA VAL A 321 40.99 -4.10 -26.58
C VAL A 321 41.88 -2.87 -26.43
N LYS A 322 43.13 -2.97 -26.90
CA LYS A 322 44.13 -1.91 -26.82
C LYS A 322 44.10 -1.07 -28.09
N GLY A 323 44.11 0.25 -27.94
CA GLY A 323 44.20 1.18 -29.07
C GLY A 323 45.51 1.95 -29.13
N ASP A 324 45.79 2.53 -30.29
CA ASP A 324 47.05 3.24 -30.59
C ASP A 324 46.88 4.75 -30.87
N GLY A 325 45.65 5.26 -30.80
CA GLY A 325 45.34 6.66 -31.12
C GLY A 325 44.69 6.86 -32.48
N THR A 326 44.67 5.84 -33.34
CA THR A 326 44.04 5.85 -34.65
C THR A 326 42.76 5.01 -34.65
N TRP A 327 42.00 5.06 -35.76
CA TRP A 327 40.86 4.18 -35.95
C TRP A 327 41.33 2.77 -36.30
N GLN A 328 40.75 1.79 -35.62
CA GLN A 328 41.16 0.40 -35.66
C GLN A 328 39.93 -0.51 -35.65
N THR A 329 40.07 -1.70 -36.21
CA THR A 329 39.03 -2.73 -36.12
C THR A 329 39.51 -3.85 -35.22
N PHE A 330 38.69 -4.19 -34.23
CA PHE A 330 38.86 -5.37 -33.38
C PHE A 330 37.84 -6.44 -33.77
N GLU A 331 38.30 -7.68 -33.90
CA GLU A 331 37.45 -8.84 -34.12
C GLU A 331 37.78 -9.96 -33.13
N ALA A 332 36.75 -10.56 -32.55
CA ALA A 332 36.87 -11.73 -31.69
C ALA A 332 35.71 -12.71 -31.92
N THR A 333 36.00 -14.01 -31.87
CA THR A 333 34.99 -15.08 -31.99
C THR A 333 35.00 -15.96 -30.74
N PHE A 334 33.82 -16.35 -30.27
CA PHE A 334 33.65 -17.25 -29.13
C PHE A 334 32.42 -18.15 -29.31
N ASP A 335 32.50 -19.36 -28.77
CA ASP A 335 31.48 -20.42 -28.85
C ASP A 335 31.27 -21.13 -27.50
N THR A 336 31.91 -20.63 -26.43
CA THR A 336 31.84 -21.17 -25.08
C THR A 336 31.14 -20.21 -24.13
N TYR A 337 30.25 -20.76 -23.29
CA TYR A 337 29.40 -19.98 -22.39
C TYR A 337 29.45 -20.56 -20.96
N PRO A 338 29.24 -19.73 -19.92
CA PRO A 338 29.14 -20.22 -18.55
C PRO A 338 28.01 -21.23 -18.37
N LYS A 339 28.19 -22.15 -17.40
CA LYS A 339 27.16 -23.13 -17.04
C LYS A 339 25.90 -22.40 -16.56
N ASN A 340 24.74 -22.78 -17.09
CA ASN A 340 23.41 -22.18 -16.84
C ASN A 340 23.17 -20.79 -17.45
N ALA A 341 24.08 -20.27 -18.29
CA ALA A 341 23.79 -19.07 -19.07
C ALA A 341 22.79 -19.40 -20.19
N VAL A 342 21.68 -18.68 -20.25
CA VAL A 342 20.70 -18.79 -21.36
C VAL A 342 20.78 -17.59 -22.31
N SER A 343 21.27 -16.45 -21.81
CA SER A 343 21.46 -15.23 -22.59
C SER A 343 22.64 -14.39 -22.08
N HIS A 344 23.07 -13.43 -22.88
CA HIS A 344 24.01 -12.38 -22.49
C HIS A 344 23.65 -11.02 -23.09
N THR A 345 24.18 -9.96 -22.51
CA THR A 345 24.17 -8.59 -23.06
C THR A 345 25.59 -8.13 -23.37
N LEU A 346 25.75 -7.16 -24.27
CA LEU A 346 27.05 -6.56 -24.58
C LEU A 346 27.20 -5.21 -23.87
N THR A 347 28.31 -5.02 -23.17
CA THR A 347 28.66 -3.78 -22.48
C THR A 347 30.05 -3.32 -22.90
N ILE A 348 30.19 -2.07 -23.32
CA ILE A 348 31.46 -1.41 -23.57
C ILE A 348 31.81 -0.56 -22.36
N HIS A 349 32.95 -0.86 -21.75
CA HIS A 349 33.53 -0.07 -20.67
C HIS A 349 34.68 0.77 -21.22
N ALA A 350 34.69 2.05 -20.87
CA ALA A 350 35.67 3.01 -21.35
C ALA A 350 37.12 2.63 -21.00
N THR A 351 37.32 1.93 -19.88
CA THR A 351 38.62 1.51 -19.36
C THR A 351 38.51 0.18 -18.60
N ILE A 352 39.67 -0.39 -18.25
CA ILE A 352 39.78 -1.58 -17.40
C ILE A 352 39.41 -1.21 -15.95
N TRP A 353 38.68 -2.08 -15.27
CA TRP A 353 38.39 -1.91 -13.85
C TRP A 353 39.59 -2.30 -12.97
N GLU A 354 39.95 -1.43 -12.03
CA GLU A 354 40.92 -1.69 -10.97
C GLU A 354 40.37 -1.17 -9.64
N GLU A 355 40.61 -1.89 -8.53
CA GLU A 355 40.09 -1.54 -7.20
C GLU A 355 40.48 -0.13 -6.74
N LYS A 356 41.64 0.36 -7.16
CA LYS A 356 42.13 1.69 -6.80
C LYS A 356 41.49 2.83 -7.60
N GLY A 357 40.84 2.52 -8.72
CA GLY A 357 40.21 3.51 -9.59
C GLY A 357 41.19 4.48 -10.27
N GLU A 358 42.43 4.06 -10.51
CA GLU A 358 43.47 4.94 -11.09
C GLU A 358 43.35 5.09 -12.62
N LEU A 359 42.63 4.18 -13.28
CA LEU A 359 42.53 4.15 -14.73
C LEU A 359 41.35 4.98 -15.24
N THR A 360 41.67 5.98 -16.06
CA THR A 360 40.72 6.84 -16.80
C THR A 360 40.99 6.73 -18.29
N GLY A 361 40.06 7.13 -19.14
CA GLY A 361 40.32 7.18 -20.57
C GLY A 361 39.09 7.28 -21.46
N GLN A 362 39.37 7.36 -22.74
CA GLN A 362 38.40 7.69 -23.78
C GLN A 362 38.37 6.61 -24.84
N VAL A 363 37.16 6.24 -25.26
CA VAL A 363 36.92 5.38 -26.41
C VAL A 363 35.80 5.95 -27.27
N TRP A 364 36.02 5.89 -28.57
CA TRP A 364 35.02 6.14 -29.60
C TRP A 364 34.76 4.82 -30.33
N ILE A 365 33.48 4.48 -30.53
CA ILE A 365 33.04 3.34 -31.32
C ILE A 365 32.29 3.87 -32.53
N ASP A 366 32.71 3.51 -33.73
CA ASP A 366 32.11 3.97 -34.99
C ASP A 366 31.10 2.96 -35.53
N ASP A 367 31.42 1.68 -35.43
CA ASP A 367 30.60 0.58 -35.91
C ASP A 367 30.76 -0.61 -34.98
N ILE A 368 29.68 -1.34 -34.76
CA ILE A 368 29.70 -2.57 -33.99
C ILE A 368 28.71 -3.60 -34.52
N SER A 369 29.18 -4.83 -34.67
CA SER A 369 28.34 -5.95 -35.08
C SER A 369 28.62 -7.20 -34.28
N LEU A 370 27.57 -7.98 -34.06
CA LEU A 370 27.62 -9.29 -33.43
C LEU A 370 26.80 -10.27 -34.26
N VAL A 371 27.47 -11.26 -34.83
CA VAL A 371 26.87 -12.20 -35.78
C VAL A 371 27.16 -13.63 -35.35
N ASP A 372 26.16 -14.49 -35.44
CA ASP A 372 26.35 -15.95 -35.38
C ASP A 372 26.99 -16.42 -36.69
N VAL A 373 28.23 -16.88 -36.60
CA VAL A 373 29.05 -17.23 -37.76
C VAL A 373 28.50 -18.45 -38.51
N ASP A 374 27.85 -19.36 -37.80
CA ASP A 374 27.36 -20.62 -38.39
C ASP A 374 26.02 -20.41 -39.11
N THR A 375 25.15 -19.56 -38.55
CA THR A 375 23.81 -19.31 -39.11
C THR A 375 23.71 -18.04 -39.95
N GLY A 376 24.68 -17.13 -39.85
CA GLY A 376 24.63 -15.80 -40.44
C GLY A 376 23.65 -14.85 -39.75
N LYS A 377 23.05 -15.25 -38.63
CA LYS A 377 22.09 -14.41 -37.90
C LYS A 377 22.81 -13.22 -37.26
N VAL A 378 22.37 -12.03 -37.62
CA VAL A 378 22.81 -10.76 -37.02
C VAL A 378 22.04 -10.52 -35.73
N TYR A 379 22.76 -10.30 -34.64
CA TYR A 379 22.19 -9.95 -33.33
C TYR A 379 22.38 -8.48 -32.99
N ILE A 380 23.51 -7.89 -33.39
CA ILE A 380 23.82 -6.47 -33.30
C ILE A 380 24.38 -6.06 -34.65
N ASP A 381 23.91 -4.94 -35.18
CA ASP A 381 24.42 -4.25 -36.36
C ASP A 381 24.09 -2.78 -36.17
N ASP A 382 25.06 -2.02 -35.69
CA ASP A 382 24.88 -0.64 -35.30
C ASP A 382 26.05 0.21 -35.81
N PRO A 383 25.85 0.95 -36.93
CA PRO A 383 26.82 1.90 -37.47
C PRO A 383 26.82 3.23 -36.69
N ILE A 384 26.32 3.20 -35.45
CA ILE A 384 26.26 4.30 -34.50
C ILE A 384 25.64 5.56 -35.11
N THR A 385 24.36 5.45 -35.45
CA THR A 385 23.60 6.58 -36.00
C THR A 385 22.80 7.30 -34.92
N PRO A 386 22.60 8.63 -35.03
CA PRO A 386 21.70 9.35 -34.14
C PRO A 386 20.31 8.76 -34.24
N VAL A 387 19.64 8.72 -33.10
CA VAL A 387 18.26 8.25 -33.05
C VAL A 387 17.38 9.24 -33.80
N ASP A 388 16.59 8.73 -34.75
CA ASP A 388 15.56 9.54 -35.41
C ASP A 388 14.41 9.77 -34.43
N ILE A 389 14.47 10.89 -33.71
CA ILE A 389 13.51 11.28 -32.66
C ILE A 389 12.06 11.25 -33.17
N SER A 390 11.85 11.50 -34.47
CA SER A 390 10.51 11.51 -35.07
C SER A 390 9.87 10.11 -35.14
N LYS A 391 10.69 9.05 -35.14
CA LYS A 391 10.24 7.65 -35.16
C LYS A 391 10.02 7.07 -33.78
N LEU A 392 10.55 7.71 -32.73
CA LEU A 392 10.46 7.25 -31.37
C LEU A 392 9.02 7.33 -30.84
N LYS A 393 8.51 6.19 -30.37
CA LYS A 393 7.17 6.13 -29.79
C LYS A 393 7.07 5.09 -28.68
N ILE A 394 6.33 5.41 -27.62
CA ILE A 394 5.96 4.44 -26.60
C ILE A 394 4.74 3.65 -27.07
N LYS A 395 4.80 2.34 -26.89
CA LYS A 395 3.68 1.44 -27.10
C LYS A 395 3.33 0.73 -25.81
N PHE A 396 2.08 0.91 -25.37
CA PHE A 396 1.55 0.24 -24.20
C PHE A 396 0.84 -1.07 -24.55
N ASP A 397 0.92 -2.01 -23.62
CA ASP A 397 -0.01 -3.13 -23.47
C ASP A 397 -0.72 -2.98 -22.13
N TRP A 398 -2.00 -2.62 -22.21
CA TRP A 398 -2.87 -2.40 -21.07
C TRP A 398 -3.65 -3.66 -20.66
N THR A 399 -3.59 -4.74 -21.44
CA THR A 399 -4.61 -5.81 -21.41
C THR A 399 -4.83 -6.40 -20.02
N ALA A 400 -3.76 -6.84 -19.35
CA ALA A 400 -3.86 -7.43 -18.02
C ALA A 400 -4.21 -6.38 -16.94
N TRP A 401 -3.63 -5.19 -17.05
CA TRP A 401 -3.84 -4.10 -16.12
C TRP A 401 -5.28 -3.58 -16.16
N ASP A 402 -5.85 -3.40 -17.36
CA ASP A 402 -7.23 -2.98 -17.55
C ASP A 402 -8.22 -3.98 -16.95
N ALA A 403 -7.97 -5.29 -17.10
CA ALA A 403 -8.81 -6.30 -16.49
C ALA A 403 -8.76 -6.22 -14.96
N ALA A 404 -7.57 -6.11 -14.37
CA ALA A 404 -7.39 -5.97 -12.93
C ALA A 404 -8.03 -4.68 -12.38
N MET A 405 -7.86 -3.55 -13.07
CA MET A 405 -8.43 -2.27 -12.67
C MET A 405 -9.94 -2.20 -12.83
N THR A 406 -10.50 -2.85 -13.86
CA THR A 406 -11.95 -2.99 -14.01
C THR A 406 -12.52 -3.74 -12.82
N LYS A 407 -11.93 -4.89 -12.44
CA LYS A 407 -12.32 -5.63 -11.24
C LYS A 407 -12.18 -4.77 -9.97
N ALA A 408 -11.08 -4.03 -9.84
CA ALA A 408 -10.82 -3.15 -8.70
C ALA A 408 -11.90 -2.08 -8.48
N PHE A 409 -12.39 -1.46 -9.55
CA PHE A 409 -13.37 -0.38 -9.46
C PHE A 409 -14.82 -0.87 -9.50
N ASP A 410 -15.12 -1.87 -10.31
CA ASP A 410 -16.49 -2.32 -10.57
C ASP A 410 -16.95 -3.39 -9.57
N GLU A 411 -16.04 -4.25 -9.09
CA GLU A 411 -16.36 -5.33 -8.14
C GLU A 411 -15.89 -5.01 -6.72
N TYR A 412 -14.65 -4.55 -6.55
CA TYR A 412 -14.11 -4.21 -5.23
C TYR A 412 -14.45 -2.78 -4.78
N HIS A 413 -14.99 -1.96 -5.68
CA HIS A 413 -15.42 -0.59 -5.40
C HIS A 413 -14.34 0.31 -4.79
N PHE A 414 -13.06 0.01 -5.07
CA PHE A 414 -11.95 0.88 -4.70
C PHE A 414 -12.15 2.26 -5.35
N ASN A 415 -11.71 3.31 -4.66
CA ASN A 415 -11.99 4.68 -5.07
C ASN A 415 -10.75 5.46 -5.55
N CYS A 416 -9.55 4.94 -5.37
CA CYS A 416 -8.32 5.53 -5.88
C CYS A 416 -7.31 4.47 -6.37
N VAL A 417 -6.30 4.92 -7.13
CA VAL A 417 -5.13 4.10 -7.52
C VAL A 417 -3.88 4.95 -7.66
N ARG A 418 -2.77 4.50 -7.05
CA ARG A 418 -1.43 5.05 -7.28
C ARG A 418 -0.95 4.60 -8.64
N PHE A 419 -0.78 5.56 -9.55
CA PHE A 419 -0.24 5.30 -10.87
C PHE A 419 1.29 5.46 -10.86
N PRO A 420 2.08 4.40 -11.08
CA PRO A 420 3.54 4.50 -11.11
C PRO A 420 4.00 5.21 -12.38
N ILE A 421 4.87 6.22 -12.25
CA ILE A 421 5.45 6.95 -13.37
C ILE A 421 6.95 6.66 -13.44
N THR A 422 7.38 5.98 -14.50
CA THR A 422 8.80 5.81 -14.80
C THR A 422 9.33 7.05 -15.50
N GLY A 423 10.53 7.50 -15.15
CA GLY A 423 11.21 8.59 -15.86
C GLY A 423 11.31 9.92 -15.10
N LEU A 424 10.61 10.07 -13.98
CA LEU A 424 10.68 11.28 -13.13
C LEU A 424 11.91 11.33 -12.22
N GLY A 425 12.67 10.24 -12.11
CA GLY A 425 13.53 10.02 -10.94
C GLY A 425 12.67 9.60 -9.76
N GLY A 426 13.05 10.02 -8.55
CA GLY A 426 12.29 9.78 -7.32
C GLY A 426 13.19 9.77 -6.10
N GLY A 427 12.62 9.67 -4.92
CA GLY A 427 13.40 9.69 -3.68
C GLY A 427 12.56 9.89 -2.44
N THR A 428 13.27 10.05 -1.34
CA THR A 428 12.75 10.49 -0.05
C THR A 428 13.61 11.62 0.53
N PHE A 429 13.29 12.17 1.71
CA PHE A 429 14.22 13.06 2.46
C PHE A 429 15.65 12.51 2.59
N HIS A 430 15.81 11.17 2.56
CA HIS A 430 17.06 10.48 2.79
C HIS A 430 17.94 10.37 1.54
N SER A 431 17.37 10.07 0.36
CA SER A 431 18.12 9.90 -0.87
C SER A 431 17.25 10.09 -2.12
N ARG A 432 17.87 10.41 -3.26
CA ARG A 432 17.17 10.63 -4.53
C ARG A 432 17.87 9.98 -5.72
N THR A 433 17.11 9.80 -6.79
CA THR A 433 17.53 9.28 -8.10
C THR A 433 17.18 10.30 -9.17
N GLU A 434 18.14 10.62 -10.03
CA GLU A 434 17.96 11.63 -11.08
C GLU A 434 17.06 11.11 -12.22
N PRO A 435 16.34 12.00 -12.94
CA PRO A 435 15.39 11.58 -13.96
C PRO A 435 16.09 11.00 -15.19
N SER A 436 15.61 9.84 -15.66
CA SER A 436 16.01 9.27 -16.95
C SER A 436 14.90 8.35 -17.47
N PHE A 437 14.68 8.37 -18.78
CA PHE A 437 13.61 7.59 -19.40
C PHE A 437 14.11 6.89 -20.66
N MET A 438 13.92 5.57 -20.75
CA MET A 438 14.39 4.74 -21.86
C MET A 438 15.88 4.92 -22.22
N GLY A 439 16.71 5.14 -21.19
CA GLY A 439 18.16 5.34 -21.35
C GLY A 439 18.57 6.77 -21.72
N PHE A 440 17.62 7.71 -21.83
CA PHE A 440 17.87 9.11 -22.11
C PHE A 440 17.84 9.95 -20.82
N ALA A 441 18.82 10.83 -20.66
CA ALA A 441 18.87 11.80 -19.56
C ALA A 441 17.86 12.94 -19.78
N GLU A 442 17.45 13.59 -18.70
CA GLU A 442 16.40 14.61 -18.69
C GLU A 442 16.62 15.77 -19.68
N ASP A 443 17.88 16.16 -19.91
CA ASP A 443 18.28 17.30 -20.73
C ASP A 443 18.31 17.00 -22.24
N THR A 444 17.96 15.77 -22.64
CA THR A 444 17.95 15.34 -24.04
C THR A 444 16.59 15.56 -24.73
N PRO A 445 16.56 15.95 -26.02
CA PRO A 445 15.30 16.06 -26.78
C PRO A 445 14.52 14.74 -26.86
N GLU A 446 15.21 13.60 -26.82
CA GLU A 446 14.61 12.26 -26.80
C GLU A 446 13.83 12.00 -25.53
N TYR A 447 14.39 12.36 -24.36
CA TYR A 447 13.66 12.30 -23.09
C TYR A 447 12.41 13.17 -23.17
N GLU A 448 12.53 14.42 -23.61
CA GLU A 448 11.37 15.33 -23.67
C GLU A 448 10.26 14.74 -24.56
N LYS A 449 10.60 14.28 -25.78
CA LYS A 449 9.65 13.71 -26.73
C LYS A 449 8.98 12.44 -26.20
N LEU A 450 9.75 11.52 -25.64
CA LEU A 450 9.26 10.23 -25.16
C LEU A 450 8.46 10.36 -23.88
N PHE A 451 8.90 11.21 -22.96
CA PHE A 451 8.20 11.44 -21.70
C PHE A 451 6.86 12.15 -21.93
N ALA A 452 6.80 13.09 -22.89
CA ALA A 452 5.56 13.70 -23.34
C ALA A 452 4.58 12.67 -23.96
N ASP A 453 5.09 11.78 -24.83
CA ASP A 453 4.30 10.71 -25.45
C ASP A 453 3.79 9.69 -24.40
N TYR A 454 4.65 9.30 -23.47
CA TYR A 454 4.33 8.39 -22.35
C TYR A 454 3.20 8.94 -21.46
N LEU A 455 3.37 10.15 -20.93
CA LEU A 455 2.40 10.77 -20.03
C LEU A 455 1.09 11.13 -20.75
N GLY A 456 1.16 11.62 -21.99
CA GLY A 456 -0.01 11.92 -22.79
C GLY A 456 -0.86 10.68 -23.08
N GLN A 457 -0.22 9.53 -23.38
CA GLN A 457 -0.92 8.27 -23.56
C GLN A 457 -1.54 7.75 -22.26
N ILE A 458 -0.87 7.90 -21.11
CA ILE A 458 -1.42 7.54 -19.79
C ILE A 458 -2.68 8.34 -19.49
N GLU A 459 -2.62 9.68 -19.61
CA GLU A 459 -3.77 10.54 -19.34
C GLU A 459 -4.93 10.23 -20.29
N ALA A 460 -4.66 10.05 -21.58
CA ALA A 460 -5.67 9.71 -22.58
C ALA A 460 -6.36 8.38 -22.25
N HIS A 461 -5.58 7.33 -21.92
CA HIS A 461 -6.10 6.02 -21.54
C HIS A 461 -6.97 6.10 -20.30
N LEU A 462 -6.47 6.71 -19.22
CA LEU A 462 -7.24 6.86 -17.98
C LEU A 462 -8.50 7.68 -18.17
N LYS A 463 -8.47 8.70 -19.04
CA LYS A 463 -9.64 9.50 -19.40
C LYS A 463 -10.67 8.67 -20.18
N GLU A 464 -10.24 7.89 -21.16
CA GLU A 464 -11.09 6.98 -21.94
C GLU A 464 -11.80 5.97 -21.03
N LYS A 465 -11.07 5.41 -20.06
CA LYS A 465 -11.62 4.45 -19.08
C LYS A 465 -12.48 5.11 -17.99
N GLY A 466 -12.48 6.44 -17.87
CA GLY A 466 -13.17 7.15 -16.79
C GLY A 466 -12.51 6.96 -15.42
N TRP A 467 -11.20 6.73 -15.38
CA TRP A 467 -10.40 6.48 -14.18
C TRP A 467 -9.44 7.63 -13.84
N LEU A 468 -9.36 8.67 -14.67
CA LEU A 468 -8.44 9.78 -14.49
C LEU A 468 -8.61 10.50 -13.13
N ASP A 469 -9.85 10.65 -12.67
CA ASP A 469 -10.19 11.25 -11.37
C ASP A 469 -9.79 10.37 -10.18
N LYS A 470 -9.60 9.06 -10.38
CA LYS A 470 -9.22 8.08 -9.36
C LYS A 470 -7.70 7.90 -9.29
N ALA A 471 -7.00 8.15 -10.39
CA ALA A 471 -5.55 8.02 -10.47
C ALA A 471 -4.83 9.18 -9.75
N TYR A 472 -3.77 8.85 -9.03
CA TYR A 472 -2.84 9.83 -8.46
C TYR A 472 -1.40 9.37 -8.62
N VAL A 473 -0.50 10.34 -8.79
CA VAL A 473 0.94 10.12 -8.89
C VAL A 473 1.58 10.52 -7.57
N TYR A 474 2.16 9.54 -6.89
CA TYR A 474 2.97 9.72 -5.69
C TYR A 474 4.38 9.22 -5.99
N TRP A 475 5.32 10.14 -6.19
CA TRP A 475 6.63 9.86 -6.80
C TRP A 475 7.84 10.31 -5.97
N PHE A 476 7.61 11.14 -4.95
CA PHE A 476 8.63 11.59 -4.00
C PHE A 476 8.02 11.61 -2.60
N ASP A 477 8.73 11.06 -1.62
CA ASP A 477 8.23 10.85 -0.24
C ASP A 477 8.89 11.84 0.73
N GLU A 478 8.10 12.71 1.37
CA GLU A 478 8.57 13.60 2.44
C GLU A 478 9.84 14.39 2.07
N PRO A 479 9.83 15.30 1.08
CA PRO A 479 11.00 16.09 0.74
C PRO A 479 11.40 17.06 1.87
N ASP A 480 12.68 17.42 1.96
CA ASP A 480 13.11 18.59 2.73
C ASP A 480 13.28 19.81 1.80
N ALA A 481 13.48 21.01 2.37
CA ALA A 481 13.70 22.24 1.60
C ALA A 481 14.79 22.14 0.51
N LYS A 482 15.81 21.29 0.71
CA LYS A 482 16.88 21.02 -0.28
C LYS A 482 16.36 20.32 -1.55
N ASP A 483 15.22 19.64 -1.45
CA ASP A 483 14.63 18.81 -2.50
C ASP A 483 13.46 19.51 -3.22
N TYR A 484 12.94 20.62 -2.70
CA TYR A 484 11.74 21.27 -3.23
C TYR A 484 11.85 21.65 -4.71
N GLU A 485 12.97 22.17 -5.17
CA GLU A 485 13.11 22.51 -6.61
C GLU A 485 13.17 21.25 -7.48
N PHE A 486 13.78 20.16 -6.99
CA PHE A 486 13.78 18.87 -7.68
C PHE A 486 12.35 18.30 -7.79
N VAL A 487 11.59 18.38 -6.69
CA VAL A 487 10.19 17.95 -6.65
C VAL A 487 9.32 18.83 -7.56
N MET A 488 9.51 20.14 -7.53
CA MET A 488 8.78 21.06 -8.40
C MET A 488 9.10 20.84 -9.88
N ASN A 489 10.34 20.49 -10.21
CA ASN A 489 10.71 20.10 -11.57
C ASN A 489 9.90 18.87 -12.04
N GLY A 490 9.70 17.85 -11.20
CA GLY A 490 8.83 16.71 -11.52
C GLY A 490 7.36 17.13 -11.68
N PHE A 491 6.82 17.95 -10.78
CA PHE A 491 5.43 18.42 -10.88
C PHE A 491 5.18 19.29 -12.11
N ARG A 492 6.14 20.13 -12.52
CA ARG A 492 6.05 20.92 -13.75
C ARG A 492 5.94 20.01 -14.98
N LYS A 493 6.68 18.89 -15.04
CA LYS A 493 6.54 17.91 -16.13
C LYS A 493 5.18 17.22 -16.13
N LEU A 494 4.73 16.75 -14.97
CA LEU A 494 3.40 16.14 -14.82
C LEU A 494 2.30 17.12 -15.25
N LYS A 495 2.39 18.38 -14.82
CA LYS A 495 1.45 19.43 -15.22
C LYS A 495 1.52 19.76 -16.71
N LYS A 496 2.71 19.72 -17.33
CA LYS A 496 2.90 20.00 -18.76
C LYS A 496 2.32 18.89 -19.65
N TYR A 497 2.53 17.63 -19.29
CA TYR A 497 2.24 16.50 -20.18
C TYR A 497 1.05 15.62 -19.78
N ALA A 498 0.60 15.71 -18.53
CA ALA A 498 -0.60 15.02 -18.03
C ALA A 498 -1.32 15.86 -16.95
N PRO A 499 -1.81 17.07 -17.30
CA PRO A 499 -2.36 18.04 -16.33
C PRO A 499 -3.53 17.51 -15.49
N GLY A 500 -4.32 16.57 -16.02
CA GLY A 500 -5.46 15.96 -15.33
C GLY A 500 -5.09 14.88 -14.33
N LEU A 501 -3.85 14.36 -14.32
CA LEU A 501 -3.40 13.46 -13.27
C LEU A 501 -3.28 14.21 -11.94
N ARG A 502 -3.78 13.61 -10.87
CA ARG A 502 -3.55 14.11 -9.51
C ARG A 502 -2.09 13.93 -9.14
N ARG A 503 -1.48 15.00 -8.65
CA ARG A 503 -0.07 15.12 -8.29
C ARG A 503 -0.02 15.22 -6.77
N MET A 504 0.36 14.12 -6.13
CA MET A 504 0.30 13.98 -4.69
C MET A 504 1.68 14.17 -4.05
N LEU A 505 1.70 14.78 -2.85
CA LEU A 505 2.91 14.96 -2.05
C LEU A 505 2.65 14.74 -0.56
N THR A 506 3.51 13.97 0.11
CA THR A 506 3.56 13.85 1.57
C THR A 506 4.36 14.99 2.19
N GLU A 507 3.79 16.20 2.20
CA GLU A 507 4.41 17.40 2.78
C GLU A 507 3.30 18.39 3.20
N GLN A 508 3.57 19.25 4.18
CA GLN A 508 2.69 20.37 4.47
C GLN A 508 2.70 21.43 3.36
N ILE A 509 1.75 22.35 3.46
CA ILE A 509 1.68 23.46 2.51
C ILE A 509 2.86 24.38 2.77
N GLU A 510 3.83 24.35 1.87
CA GLU A 510 4.98 25.26 1.84
C GLU A 510 4.89 26.21 0.64
N PRO A 511 5.21 27.51 0.79
CA PRO A 511 5.14 28.48 -0.30
C PRO A 511 5.89 28.06 -1.57
N GLU A 512 7.05 27.42 -1.44
CA GLU A 512 7.91 26.95 -2.52
C GLU A 512 7.29 25.81 -3.34
N LEU A 513 6.35 25.08 -2.73
CA LEU A 513 5.68 23.94 -3.34
C LEU A 513 4.34 24.33 -4.00
N ILE A 514 3.82 25.53 -3.72
CA ILE A 514 2.56 26.00 -4.29
C ILE A 514 2.59 25.96 -5.83
N GLY A 515 1.55 25.36 -6.43
CA GLY A 515 1.43 25.20 -7.88
C GLY A 515 2.02 23.90 -8.44
N GLY A 516 2.68 23.10 -7.60
CA GLY A 516 3.19 21.75 -7.90
C GLY A 516 2.14 20.66 -7.68
N PRO A 517 1.98 20.16 -6.43
CA PRO A 517 0.96 19.20 -6.08
C PRO A 517 -0.43 19.84 -6.16
N ASN A 518 -1.44 19.03 -6.47
CA ASN A 518 -2.85 19.39 -6.34
C ASN A 518 -3.62 18.41 -5.44
N LEU A 519 -2.91 17.45 -4.84
CA LEU A 519 -3.37 16.57 -3.79
C LEU A 519 -2.33 16.59 -2.65
N TRP A 520 -2.57 17.39 -1.63
CA TRP A 520 -1.68 17.48 -0.48
C TRP A 520 -1.96 16.34 0.50
N CYS A 521 -0.92 15.81 1.15
CA CYS A 521 -1.09 14.75 2.13
C CYS A 521 -0.10 14.91 3.30
N PRO A 522 -0.20 15.98 4.10
CA PRO A 522 0.66 16.16 5.26
C PRO A 522 0.40 15.13 6.35
N VAL A 523 1.38 14.98 7.24
CA VAL A 523 1.17 14.28 8.51
C VAL A 523 0.15 15.05 9.34
N THR A 524 -0.76 14.34 10.01
CA THR A 524 -1.94 14.91 10.69
C THR A 524 -1.65 16.18 11.52
N PRO A 525 -0.61 16.25 12.39
CA PRO A 525 -0.34 17.45 13.19
C PRO A 525 0.10 18.69 12.40
N ASN A 526 0.54 18.53 11.17
CA ASN A 526 1.05 19.65 10.36
C ASN A 526 -0.07 20.33 9.55
N LEU A 527 -1.25 19.71 9.44
CA LEU A 527 -2.38 20.31 8.72
C LEU A 527 -3.09 21.37 9.56
N ARG A 528 -3.55 22.45 8.91
CA ARG A 528 -4.39 23.49 9.53
C ARG A 528 -5.69 23.63 8.73
N LYS A 529 -6.82 23.57 9.43
CA LYS A 529 -8.17 23.64 8.85
C LYS A 529 -8.38 24.86 7.94
N GLU A 530 -7.84 26.02 8.31
CA GLU A 530 -8.00 27.23 7.51
C GLU A 530 -7.20 27.19 6.21
N GLN A 531 -6.03 26.55 6.21
CA GLN A 531 -5.24 26.37 4.98
C GLN A 531 -5.94 25.40 4.02
N VAL A 532 -6.55 24.32 4.54
CA VAL A 532 -7.37 23.40 3.71
C VAL A 532 -8.46 24.19 3.00
N LYS A 533 -9.20 25.03 3.73
CA LYS A 533 -10.27 25.85 3.16
C LYS A 533 -9.77 26.83 2.10
N GLU A 534 -8.64 27.48 2.33
CA GLU A 534 -8.01 28.40 1.37
C GLU A 534 -7.60 27.67 0.08
N ARG A 535 -6.88 26.56 0.21
CA ARG A 535 -6.37 25.79 -0.94
C ARG A 535 -7.47 25.04 -1.70
N ASN A 536 -8.52 24.57 -1.01
CA ASN A 536 -9.72 24.01 -1.64
C ASN A 536 -10.40 25.03 -2.58
N ALA A 537 -10.35 26.33 -2.26
CA ALA A 537 -10.89 27.38 -3.13
C ALA A 537 -10.09 27.54 -4.44
N GLU A 538 -8.83 27.10 -4.46
CA GLU A 538 -7.96 27.03 -5.65
C GLU A 538 -8.10 25.71 -6.42
N GLY A 539 -9.00 24.81 -5.98
CA GLY A 539 -9.25 23.52 -6.60
C GLY A 539 -8.25 22.42 -6.22
N GLU A 540 -7.47 22.62 -5.15
CA GLU A 540 -6.61 21.58 -4.57
C GLU A 540 -7.42 20.66 -3.65
N GLN A 541 -6.93 19.43 -3.48
CA GLN A 541 -7.53 18.42 -2.62
C GLN A 541 -6.59 18.06 -1.48
N PHE A 542 -7.15 17.52 -0.41
CA PHE A 542 -6.39 17.13 0.78
C PHE A 542 -6.68 15.70 1.18
N TRP A 543 -5.61 14.93 1.29
CA TRP A 543 -5.53 13.81 2.20
C TRP A 543 -4.67 14.18 3.40
N TRP A 544 -4.53 13.26 4.33
CA TRP A 544 -3.49 13.30 5.36
C TRP A 544 -3.14 11.88 5.79
N TYR A 545 -2.08 11.73 6.57
CA TYR A 545 -1.66 10.42 7.04
C TYR A 545 -1.24 10.40 8.51
N VAL A 546 -1.20 9.17 9.01
CA VAL A 546 -0.55 8.76 10.25
C VAL A 546 0.40 7.60 9.94
N CYS A 547 1.49 7.49 10.69
CA CYS A 547 2.50 6.45 10.59
C CYS A 547 3.12 6.17 11.97
N THR A 548 4.43 5.92 12.03
CA THR A 548 5.22 5.94 13.28
C THR A 548 5.08 7.24 14.09
N GLY A 549 4.67 8.33 13.43
CA GLY A 549 4.12 9.54 14.03
C GLY A 549 2.82 9.97 13.33
N PRO A 550 1.96 10.77 13.98
CA PRO A 550 2.09 11.26 15.34
C PRO A 550 1.86 10.18 16.40
N LYS A 551 2.34 10.46 17.61
CA LYS A 551 2.08 9.68 18.83
C LYS A 551 1.04 10.43 19.68
N ALA A 552 0.68 9.89 20.85
CA ALA A 552 -0.18 10.62 21.77
C ALA A 552 0.34 12.07 22.00
N PRO A 553 -0.55 13.07 22.10
CA PRO A 553 -1.99 12.95 22.29
C PRO A 553 -2.83 12.98 20.99
N TYR A 554 -2.25 12.81 19.80
CA TYR A 554 -3.03 12.73 18.56
C TYR A 554 -3.70 11.36 18.40
N ALA A 555 -4.70 11.26 17.51
CA ALA A 555 -5.20 9.95 17.07
C ALA A 555 -4.08 9.17 16.36
N THR A 556 -3.91 7.90 16.70
CA THR A 556 -2.81 7.06 16.22
C THR A 556 -3.30 5.70 15.72
N LEU A 557 -2.42 5.00 14.99
CA LEU A 557 -2.69 3.67 14.45
C LEU A 557 -2.24 2.51 15.36
N PHE A 558 -1.84 2.78 16.60
CA PHE A 558 -1.10 1.78 17.39
C PHE A 558 -1.97 0.77 18.14
N ILE A 559 -1.44 -0.43 18.33
CA ILE A 559 -2.10 -1.53 19.06
C ILE A 559 -2.27 -1.18 20.53
N ASP A 560 -1.31 -0.49 21.14
CA ASP A 560 -1.29 -0.11 22.56
C ASP A 560 -1.99 1.23 22.87
N HIS A 561 -2.98 1.56 22.04
CA HIS A 561 -3.85 2.75 22.12
C HIS A 561 -5.33 2.37 22.06
N PRO A 562 -6.27 3.24 22.51
CA PRO A 562 -7.71 3.04 22.36
C PRO A 562 -8.12 2.71 20.91
N GLY A 563 -9.04 1.75 20.73
CA GLY A 563 -9.48 1.33 19.39
C GLY A 563 -10.16 2.45 18.60
N THR A 564 -10.93 3.30 19.27
CA THR A 564 -11.67 4.41 18.66
C THR A 564 -10.79 5.51 18.05
N GLU A 565 -9.47 5.51 18.26
CA GLU A 565 -8.58 6.52 17.64
C GLU A 565 -8.65 6.46 16.10
N MET A 566 -8.74 5.28 15.50
CA MET A 566 -8.89 5.17 14.05
C MET A 566 -10.26 5.63 13.56
N ARG A 567 -11.31 5.47 14.38
CA ARG A 567 -12.65 5.98 14.04
C ARG A 567 -12.72 7.49 14.16
N VAL A 568 -12.17 8.08 15.22
CA VAL A 568 -12.19 9.55 15.42
C VAL A 568 -11.37 10.29 14.39
N TRP A 569 -10.31 9.66 13.89
CA TRP A 569 -9.51 10.25 12.81
C TRP A 569 -10.35 10.54 11.57
N LEU A 570 -11.30 9.66 11.20
CA LEU A 570 -12.23 9.90 10.09
C LEU A 570 -13.30 10.97 10.40
N TRP A 571 -13.71 11.10 11.66
CA TRP A 571 -14.56 12.23 12.06
C TRP A 571 -13.79 13.55 11.96
N GLN A 572 -12.51 13.57 12.35
CA GLN A 572 -11.63 14.72 12.16
C GLN A 572 -11.38 14.99 10.67
N THR A 573 -11.30 13.96 9.83
CA THR A 573 -11.21 14.10 8.37
C THR A 573 -12.43 14.85 7.82
N TRP A 574 -13.63 14.48 8.26
CA TRP A 574 -14.85 15.22 7.92
C TRP A 574 -14.82 16.67 8.44
N ASP A 575 -14.47 16.86 9.71
CA ASP A 575 -14.45 18.20 10.31
C ASP A 575 -13.48 19.16 9.60
N PHE A 576 -12.30 18.67 9.20
CA PHE A 576 -11.28 19.45 8.53
C PHE A 576 -11.58 19.72 7.06
N GLY A 577 -12.58 19.04 6.47
CA GLY A 577 -12.86 19.11 5.04
C GLY A 577 -11.78 18.43 4.20
N VAL A 578 -11.19 17.35 4.74
CA VAL A 578 -10.22 16.47 4.08
C VAL A 578 -11.00 15.40 3.30
N ASP A 579 -10.50 15.08 2.10
CA ASP A 579 -11.16 14.19 1.13
C ASP A 579 -10.76 12.72 1.30
N GLY A 580 -9.65 12.43 1.97
CA GLY A 580 -9.16 11.07 2.11
C GLY A 580 -8.02 10.88 3.11
N ILE A 581 -7.62 9.62 3.25
CA ILE A 581 -6.61 9.18 4.21
C ILE A 581 -5.58 8.27 3.54
N LEU A 582 -4.34 8.34 4.05
CA LEU A 582 -3.25 7.50 3.62
C LEU A 582 -2.62 6.77 4.80
N VAL A 583 -2.23 5.51 4.59
CA VAL A 583 -1.39 4.74 5.50
C VAL A 583 -0.30 4.05 4.69
N TRP A 584 0.95 4.24 5.11
CA TRP A 584 2.13 3.82 4.34
C TRP A 584 2.24 2.31 4.10
N ALA A 585 1.72 1.49 5.02
CA ALA A 585 1.64 0.04 4.91
C ALA A 585 0.52 -0.56 5.79
N SER A 586 0.06 -1.74 5.41
CA SER A 586 -1.00 -2.49 6.10
C SER A 586 -0.59 -3.92 6.48
N ASN A 587 0.41 -4.47 5.80
CA ASN A 587 0.91 -5.82 5.99
C ASN A 587 2.43 -5.85 6.18
N TYR A 588 2.99 -4.83 6.81
CA TYR A 588 4.41 -4.75 7.17
C TYR A 588 4.73 -5.70 8.34
N TRP A 589 4.63 -7.01 8.12
CA TRP A 589 4.74 -8.01 9.18
C TRP A 589 6.16 -8.26 9.66
N THR A 590 7.16 -7.93 8.86
CA THR A 590 8.58 -8.17 9.19
C THR A 590 9.47 -7.01 8.77
N SER A 591 10.55 -6.83 9.53
CA SER A 591 11.66 -5.94 9.21
C SER A 591 12.91 -6.79 8.93
N GLY A 592 13.50 -6.61 7.75
CA GLY A 592 14.77 -7.27 7.41
C GLY A 592 15.96 -6.78 8.23
N CYS A 593 15.85 -5.62 8.88
CA CYS A 593 16.87 -5.13 9.83
C CYS A 593 16.72 -5.81 11.19
N ALA A 594 15.51 -5.91 11.75
CA ALA A 594 15.29 -6.50 13.08
C ALA A 594 15.29 -8.04 13.07
N TYR A 595 14.91 -8.64 11.95
CA TYR A 595 14.73 -10.07 11.77
C TYR A 595 15.40 -10.55 10.47
N PRO A 596 16.74 -10.51 10.37
CA PRO A 596 17.46 -10.82 9.13
C PRO A 596 17.44 -12.30 8.74
N ASP A 597 17.26 -13.21 9.71
CA ASP A 597 17.43 -14.65 9.51
C ASP A 597 16.11 -15.41 9.32
N LYS A 598 14.98 -14.82 9.73
CA LYS A 598 13.64 -15.42 9.63
C LYS A 598 12.56 -14.34 9.68
N PRO A 599 11.36 -14.55 9.12
CA PRO A 599 10.26 -13.62 9.28
C PRO A 599 9.88 -13.37 10.75
N GLN A 600 9.36 -12.18 11.03
CA GLN A 600 8.82 -11.84 12.35
C GLN A 600 7.40 -12.41 12.47
N ASN A 601 7.06 -13.06 13.58
CA ASN A 601 5.67 -13.44 13.83
C ASN A 601 4.87 -12.21 14.30
N PRO A 602 3.90 -11.69 13.51
CA PRO A 602 3.19 -10.46 13.87
C PRO A 602 2.19 -10.65 15.02
N TYR A 603 1.83 -11.88 15.37
CA TYR A 603 0.95 -12.20 16.51
C TYR A 603 1.70 -12.21 17.84
N GLU A 604 3.00 -12.51 17.83
CA GLU A 604 3.86 -12.60 19.02
C GLU A 604 4.62 -11.29 19.29
N ASP A 605 5.17 -10.67 18.25
CA ASP A 605 5.89 -9.39 18.34
C ASP A 605 5.11 -8.31 17.56
N PRO A 606 4.28 -7.50 18.24
CA PRO A 606 3.46 -6.49 17.59
C PRO A 606 4.26 -5.26 17.12
N MET A 607 5.54 -5.13 17.49
CA MET A 607 6.33 -3.94 17.18
C MET A 607 6.63 -3.83 15.69
N GLY A 608 6.27 -2.68 15.11
CA GLY A 608 6.82 -2.22 13.83
C GLY A 608 8.27 -1.79 14.05
N TRP A 609 9.21 -2.58 13.53
CA TRP A 609 10.64 -2.27 13.61
C TRP A 609 11.10 -1.53 12.36
N VAL A 610 12.06 -0.60 12.52
CA VAL A 610 12.65 0.14 11.39
C VAL A 610 13.20 -0.81 10.33
N SER A 611 12.95 -0.48 9.06
CA SER A 611 13.68 -1.02 7.91
C SER A 611 14.29 0.14 7.11
N GLY A 612 15.50 -0.05 6.58
CA GLY A 612 16.17 0.96 5.77
C GLY A 612 16.85 2.07 6.58
N TYR A 613 17.05 3.24 5.95
CA TYR A 613 17.73 4.40 6.54
C TYR A 613 19.11 4.06 7.13
N ASP A 614 19.89 3.26 6.38
CA ASP A 614 21.18 2.71 6.79
C ASP A 614 21.18 1.90 8.10
N THR A 615 20.01 1.43 8.54
CA THR A 615 19.87 0.62 9.77
C THR A 615 20.53 -0.75 9.58
N PRO A 616 21.54 -1.12 10.39
CA PRO A 616 22.24 -2.39 10.23
C PRO A 616 21.35 -3.61 10.49
N LYS A 617 21.68 -4.75 9.87
CA LYS A 617 21.05 -6.05 10.17
C LYS A 617 21.28 -6.43 11.64
N GLY A 618 20.25 -6.99 12.27
CA GLY A 618 20.20 -7.33 13.69
C GLY A 618 19.76 -6.18 14.61
N VAL A 619 19.62 -4.95 14.12
CA VAL A 619 19.23 -3.80 14.95
C VAL A 619 17.71 -3.72 15.10
N LYS A 620 17.23 -3.73 16.34
CA LYS A 620 15.83 -3.52 16.69
C LYS A 620 15.58 -2.08 17.17
N ARG A 621 15.17 -1.21 16.25
CA ARG A 621 14.78 0.19 16.54
C ARG A 621 13.26 0.34 16.35
N PRO A 622 12.49 0.72 17.39
CA PRO A 622 11.03 0.68 17.34
C PRO A 622 10.45 1.89 16.61
N TRP A 623 9.42 1.66 15.79
CA TRP A 623 8.51 2.70 15.31
C TRP A 623 7.29 2.82 16.24
N GLY A 624 6.58 1.71 16.45
CA GLY A 624 5.45 1.60 17.37
C GLY A 624 4.72 0.27 17.19
N ASN A 625 3.95 -0.16 18.19
CA ASN A 625 3.20 -1.42 18.12
C ASN A 625 2.08 -1.31 17.09
N GLY A 626 2.13 -2.14 16.05
CA GLY A 626 1.15 -2.15 14.96
C GLY A 626 1.40 -1.15 13.83
N ASP A 627 2.49 -0.38 13.86
CA ASP A 627 2.84 0.50 12.73
C ASP A 627 3.03 -0.32 11.44
N GLY A 628 2.35 0.11 10.38
CA GLY A 628 2.32 -0.58 9.10
C GLY A 628 1.54 -1.92 9.09
N ARG A 629 0.81 -2.27 10.17
CA ARG A 629 0.12 -3.56 10.32
C ARG A 629 -1.34 -3.35 10.69
N PHE A 630 -2.26 -3.70 9.80
CA PHE A 630 -3.71 -3.68 10.03
C PHE A 630 -4.36 -5.01 9.69
N VAL A 631 -3.74 -5.76 8.77
CA VAL A 631 -4.14 -7.12 8.43
C VAL A 631 -3.02 -8.06 8.84
N TYR A 632 -3.36 -9.31 9.09
CA TYR A 632 -2.45 -10.35 9.56
C TYR A 632 -2.48 -11.55 8.60
N PRO A 633 -1.38 -12.31 8.47
CA PRO A 633 -1.42 -13.57 7.75
C PRO A 633 -2.34 -14.54 8.50
N PRO A 634 -2.85 -15.59 7.83
CA PRO A 634 -3.52 -16.66 8.56
C PRO A 634 -2.65 -17.22 9.68
N GLU A 635 -3.23 -17.63 10.80
CA GLU A 635 -2.45 -18.09 11.96
C GLU A 635 -1.52 -19.27 11.62
N ALA A 636 -1.95 -20.16 10.73
CA ALA A 636 -1.13 -21.28 10.26
C ALA A 636 0.12 -20.85 9.48
N ALA A 637 0.16 -19.61 8.99
CA ALA A 637 1.27 -19.01 8.27
C ALA A 637 2.04 -17.98 9.12
N ALA A 638 1.66 -17.75 10.38
CA ALA A 638 2.15 -16.63 11.20
C ALA A 638 3.67 -16.58 11.37
N ASP A 639 4.33 -17.73 11.43
CA ASP A 639 5.79 -17.82 11.58
C ASP A 639 6.56 -17.71 10.24
N GLY A 640 5.86 -17.82 9.10
CA GLY A 640 6.45 -17.87 7.77
C GLY A 640 7.41 -19.05 7.55
N GLN A 641 7.41 -20.05 8.44
CA GLN A 641 8.38 -21.15 8.48
C GLN A 641 7.77 -22.51 8.16
N GLN A 642 6.44 -22.63 8.10
CA GLN A 642 5.77 -23.87 7.74
C GLN A 642 6.17 -24.34 6.33
N GLU A 643 6.20 -25.63 6.08
CA GLU A 643 6.59 -26.18 4.76
C GLU A 643 5.48 -26.06 3.72
N GLU A 644 4.23 -26.16 4.17
CA GLU A 644 3.07 -26.21 3.29
C GLU A 644 2.52 -24.83 2.92
N THR A 645 1.82 -24.80 1.80
CA THR A 645 1.05 -23.64 1.35
C THR A 645 -0.15 -23.44 2.26
N VAL A 646 -0.40 -22.20 2.68
CA VAL A 646 -1.55 -21.83 3.51
C VAL A 646 -2.48 -20.92 2.70
N LEU A 647 -3.65 -21.44 2.35
CA LEU A 647 -4.68 -20.73 1.57
C LEU A 647 -5.84 -20.19 2.40
N ASP A 648 -5.74 -20.31 3.73
CA ASP A 648 -6.69 -19.70 4.66
C ASP A 648 -6.80 -18.18 4.41
N ASP A 649 -7.97 -17.62 4.73
CA ASP A 649 -8.25 -16.20 4.56
C ASP A 649 -7.38 -15.32 5.49
N PRO A 650 -7.06 -14.09 5.05
CA PRO A 650 -6.35 -13.14 5.89
C PRO A 650 -7.17 -12.72 7.11
N VAL A 651 -6.45 -12.31 8.15
CA VAL A 651 -7.04 -11.96 9.44
C VAL A 651 -7.13 -10.43 9.58
N SER A 652 -8.35 -9.93 9.86
CA SER A 652 -8.59 -8.51 10.15
C SER A 652 -8.08 -8.11 11.54
N SER A 653 -8.20 -6.84 11.90
CA SER A 653 -7.87 -6.32 13.24
C SER A 653 -8.91 -5.32 13.72
N ILE A 654 -9.01 -5.13 15.04
CA ILE A 654 -9.86 -4.09 15.66
C ILE A 654 -9.61 -2.74 15.00
N ARG A 655 -8.35 -2.37 14.73
CA ARG A 655 -8.02 -1.07 14.10
C ARG A 655 -8.52 -0.97 12.65
N PHE A 656 -8.49 -2.06 11.89
CA PHE A 656 -9.02 -2.10 10.53
C PHE A 656 -10.55 -2.02 10.52
N GLU A 657 -11.23 -2.67 11.48
CA GLU A 657 -12.68 -2.51 11.69
C GLU A 657 -13.03 -1.06 12.08
N MET A 658 -12.26 -0.42 12.96
CA MET A 658 -12.48 0.98 13.36
C MET A 658 -12.26 1.97 12.22
N LEU A 659 -11.36 1.68 11.28
CA LEU A 659 -11.24 2.44 10.03
C LEU A 659 -12.49 2.29 9.18
N ARG A 660 -13.01 1.07 8.98
CA ARG A 660 -14.27 0.85 8.26
C ARG A 660 -15.40 1.64 8.89
N ASP A 661 -15.63 1.49 10.20
CA ASP A 661 -16.69 2.20 10.92
C ASP A 661 -16.55 3.73 10.75
N GLY A 662 -15.33 4.26 10.76
CA GLY A 662 -15.06 5.68 10.53
C GLY A 662 -15.34 6.13 9.09
N ILE A 663 -15.02 5.31 8.10
CA ILE A 663 -15.30 5.58 6.68
C ILE A 663 -16.82 5.55 6.42
N GLU A 664 -17.53 4.58 6.99
CA GLU A 664 -18.98 4.50 6.91
C GLU A 664 -19.65 5.71 7.61
N ASP A 665 -19.15 6.12 8.78
CA ASP A 665 -19.61 7.34 9.45
C ASP A 665 -19.39 8.59 8.59
N TYR A 666 -18.23 8.71 7.93
CA TYR A 666 -17.94 9.79 6.97
C TYR A 666 -19.00 9.80 5.86
N GLU A 667 -19.37 8.64 5.34
CA GLU A 667 -20.37 8.52 4.29
C GLU A 667 -21.77 8.97 4.76
N TYR A 668 -22.12 8.78 6.03
CA TYR A 668 -23.39 9.30 6.57
C TYR A 668 -23.45 10.83 6.52
N PHE A 669 -22.33 11.48 6.83
CA PHE A 669 -22.22 12.92 6.68
C PHE A 669 -22.37 13.36 5.22
N VAL A 670 -21.74 12.65 4.28
CA VAL A 670 -21.85 12.90 2.83
C VAL A 670 -23.28 12.72 2.35
N MET A 671 -23.94 11.61 2.71
CA MET A 671 -25.32 11.31 2.35
C MET A 671 -26.28 12.40 2.84
N LEU A 672 -26.18 12.79 4.11
CA LEU A 672 -27.01 13.87 4.66
C LEU A 672 -26.75 15.21 3.96
N LYS A 673 -25.48 15.57 3.72
CA LYS A 673 -25.10 16.79 2.99
C LYS A 673 -25.70 16.80 1.58
N SER A 674 -25.63 15.67 0.87
CA SER A 674 -26.19 15.48 -0.47
C SER A 674 -27.70 15.60 -0.49
N LEU A 675 -28.42 14.95 0.44
CA LEU A 675 -29.87 15.03 0.56
C LEU A 675 -30.34 16.46 0.85
N LEU A 676 -29.65 17.19 1.74
CA LEU A 676 -29.93 18.60 2.03
C LEU A 676 -29.73 19.51 0.81
N ALA A 677 -28.74 19.23 -0.03
CA ALA A 677 -28.50 19.96 -1.27
C ALA A 677 -29.59 19.67 -2.32
N LYS A 678 -30.05 18.42 -2.42
CA LYS A 678 -31.07 17.98 -3.40
C LYS A 678 -32.49 18.45 -3.05
N LYS A 679 -32.88 18.48 -1.77
CA LYS A 679 -34.22 18.94 -1.36
C LYS A 679 -34.33 20.45 -1.52
N LYS A 680 -35.06 20.92 -2.53
CA LYS A 680 -35.27 22.36 -2.81
C LYS A 680 -36.14 23.05 -1.76
N TRP A 681 -37.24 22.42 -1.34
CA TRP A 681 -38.17 22.98 -0.35
C TRP A 681 -38.06 22.25 0.99
N MET A 682 -37.85 23.01 2.07
CA MET A 682 -37.77 22.54 3.45
C MET A 682 -37.95 23.74 4.38
N PHE A 683 -38.65 23.58 5.50
CA PHE A 683 -38.76 24.64 6.50
C PHE A 683 -37.35 25.08 6.99
N PRO A 684 -37.07 26.39 7.12
CA PRO A 684 -35.74 26.88 7.50
C PRO A 684 -35.22 26.27 8.82
N TRP A 685 -36.09 26.11 9.82
CA TRP A 685 -35.75 25.46 11.09
C TRP A 685 -35.33 23.99 10.90
N THR A 686 -36.04 23.22 10.08
CA THR A 686 -35.68 21.81 9.80
C THR A 686 -34.33 21.73 9.10
N ARG A 687 -34.10 22.59 8.10
CA ARG A 687 -32.82 22.66 7.38
C ARG A 687 -31.68 23.01 8.33
N SER A 688 -31.88 23.98 9.22
CA SER A 688 -30.88 24.35 10.23
C SER A 688 -30.60 23.21 11.21
N LYS A 689 -31.64 22.49 11.66
CA LYS A 689 -31.50 21.33 12.55
C LYS A 689 -30.63 20.24 11.92
N TYR A 690 -30.89 19.88 10.66
CA TYR A 690 -30.12 18.84 9.97
C TYR A 690 -28.72 19.31 9.55
N LYS A 691 -28.55 20.58 9.16
CA LYS A 691 -27.21 21.14 8.92
C LYS A 691 -26.32 21.05 10.16
N LYS A 692 -26.87 21.25 11.36
CA LYS A 692 -26.12 21.12 12.62
C LYS A 692 -25.63 19.69 12.88
N LEU A 693 -26.29 18.67 12.31
CA LEU A 693 -25.81 17.29 12.42
C LEU A 693 -24.55 17.04 11.56
N LEU A 694 -24.25 17.92 10.60
CA LEU A 694 -23.01 17.86 9.81
C LEU A 694 -21.79 18.41 10.55
N GLU A 695 -21.96 18.97 11.75
CA GLU A 695 -20.84 19.39 12.60
C GLU A 695 -20.41 18.21 13.46
N VAL A 696 -19.09 18.00 13.59
CA VAL A 696 -18.55 17.03 14.55
C VAL A 696 -18.82 17.53 15.97
N PRO A 697 -19.49 16.74 16.83
CA PRO A 697 -19.76 17.16 18.19
C PRO A 697 -18.49 17.36 19.00
N VAL A 698 -18.46 18.37 19.88
CA VAL A 698 -17.32 18.66 20.77
C VAL A 698 -17.03 17.51 21.75
N ASP A 699 -18.05 16.72 22.10
CA ASP A 699 -17.91 15.50 22.92
C ASP A 699 -17.37 14.30 22.13
N VAL A 700 -17.28 14.39 20.80
CA VAL A 700 -16.54 13.47 19.93
C VAL A 700 -15.10 13.94 19.75
N SER A 701 -14.92 15.13 19.20
CA SER A 701 -13.60 15.74 19.04
C SER A 701 -13.70 17.26 19.19
N LYS A 702 -12.99 17.78 20.18
CA LYS A 702 -12.84 19.22 20.42
C LYS A 702 -11.66 19.79 19.65
N SER A 703 -10.59 19.00 19.52
CA SER A 703 -9.39 19.29 18.73
C SER A 703 -8.74 17.98 18.26
N MET A 704 -7.66 18.08 17.48
CA MET A 704 -6.86 16.91 17.08
C MET A 704 -6.23 16.14 18.25
N THR A 705 -6.13 16.76 19.44
CA THR A 705 -5.50 16.18 20.64
C THR A 705 -6.45 16.03 21.83
N GLU A 706 -7.67 16.57 21.73
CA GLU A 706 -8.72 16.46 22.72
C GLU A 706 -9.95 15.81 22.07
N PHE A 707 -10.06 14.50 22.22
CA PHE A 707 -11.14 13.69 21.65
C PHE A 707 -11.52 12.55 22.60
N THR A 708 -12.69 11.95 22.37
CA THR A 708 -13.23 10.90 23.22
C THR A 708 -12.76 9.51 22.83
N ILE A 709 -12.55 8.65 23.82
CA ILE A 709 -12.33 7.22 23.62
C ILE A 709 -13.62 6.40 23.79
N ASN A 710 -14.74 7.06 24.11
CA ASN A 710 -16.00 6.38 24.40
C ASN A 710 -16.85 6.21 23.12
N PRO A 711 -17.05 4.98 22.61
CA PRO A 711 -17.79 4.70 21.39
C PRO A 711 -19.25 5.19 21.42
N ALA A 712 -19.89 5.27 22.59
CA ALA A 712 -21.29 5.67 22.73
C ALA A 712 -21.56 7.12 22.27
N THR A 713 -20.53 7.96 22.20
CA THR A 713 -20.63 9.33 21.67
C THR A 713 -20.84 9.34 20.15
N TYR A 714 -20.04 8.56 19.42
CA TYR A 714 -20.12 8.34 17.98
C TYR A 714 -21.47 7.73 17.62
N GLU A 715 -21.82 6.60 18.26
CA GLU A 715 -23.06 5.85 18.02
C GLU A 715 -24.31 6.72 18.17
N ARG A 716 -24.35 7.57 19.22
CA ARG A 716 -25.47 8.50 19.45
C ARG A 716 -25.61 9.55 18.35
N HIS A 717 -24.51 10.05 17.81
CA HIS A 717 -24.58 11.05 16.72
C HIS A 717 -24.86 10.40 15.37
N ARG A 718 -24.28 9.21 15.13
CA ARG A 718 -24.57 8.35 13.98
C ARG A 718 -26.06 8.01 13.88
N GLU A 719 -26.70 7.62 14.99
CA GLU A 719 -28.15 7.39 15.05
C GLU A 719 -28.98 8.64 14.67
N LYS A 720 -28.50 9.85 15.04
CA LYS A 720 -29.16 11.10 14.63
C LYS A 720 -28.98 11.37 13.13
N LEU A 721 -27.80 11.08 12.58
CA LEU A 721 -27.53 11.16 11.14
C LEU A 721 -28.44 10.19 10.38
N ALA A 722 -28.49 8.92 10.80
CA ALA A 722 -29.36 7.90 10.23
C ALA A 722 -30.83 8.34 10.20
N ALA A 723 -31.37 8.77 11.35
CA ALA A 723 -32.75 9.25 11.45
C ALA A 723 -33.02 10.49 10.56
N ALA A 724 -32.02 11.36 10.35
CA ALA A 724 -32.15 12.50 9.44
C ALA A 724 -32.12 12.07 7.96
N ILE A 725 -31.28 11.10 7.60
CA ILE A 725 -31.22 10.50 6.26
C ILE A 725 -32.57 9.85 5.93
N GLU A 726 -33.08 8.98 6.80
CA GLU A 726 -34.38 8.32 6.63
C GLU A 726 -35.53 9.33 6.45
N ALA A 727 -35.51 10.44 7.20
CA ALA A 727 -36.53 11.48 7.11
C ALA A 727 -36.47 12.31 5.82
N LEU A 728 -35.33 12.30 5.11
CA LEU A 728 -35.12 13.07 3.89
C LEU A 728 -35.19 12.25 2.61
N GLN A 729 -35.19 10.92 2.67
CA GLN A 729 -35.34 10.08 1.48
C GLN A 729 -36.74 10.18 0.88
#